data_AF-A0A1B9R2L5-F1
#
_entry.id   AF-A0A1B9R2L5-F1
#
_cell.length_a   1.000
_cell.length_b   1.000
_cell.length_c   1.000
_cell.angle_alpha   90.00
_cell.angle_beta   90.00
_cell.angle_gamma   90.00
#
_symmetry.space_group_name_H-M   'P 1'
#
loop_
_entity.id
_entity.type
_entity.pdbx_description
1 polymer ?
#
loop_
_entity_poly.entity_id
_entity_poly.type
_entity_poly.pdbx_seq_one_letter_code
_entity_poly.pdbx_strand_id
1 'polypeptide(L)'
;MAFWNKKKDASAQFVAHANDSLMDDMESENDSGVSKSQLLAALNGAQTALMMIDRDFNITYVNQQSLNLFKKHEVLFQSQWPGFSADEKALIGYCIDGFHANPSHQRQLLSTPENLPYSTVIDVQGVKIELNVGAIVDSQGDYVGNTLEWKDVTEKLAREHDIARLQTAVGQAQTAMLMIDRDLLITYANDATINLFSSIESEMRKVWPGFTASKEWLMNRCIDEFHANPAHQRQLLSNPANLPHKADIQVADVKIELNVAAITDANGEYIGNTLEWANVTEERAKEQQIGRLASAVEGMTTNLMMADKEGVIRDVNPALMALLRSREVELTEALPNFDINNLVGANIDVFHKKPAHQRHIISNPDALPFTSNIAVGGLEFTLTCIAMRDTQGNYIGPALQWEDITELQDGQRQVEALIKKAIVGDLNDRIDTSVYSGFMKELGDGVNSLLDTLVTPLGECIQVMSGVADGNLNSSMSNDFDGEFGRLANAVNTSIVNLRNMTEKITTSSARVATASSEIAEGNDDLSQRVESQAANLEETAASMEQMTATVRQNADNAKGANELADDAARKASKGGDVVGQAVTAMSGINNASKKIADIIGVIDEIAFQTNLLALNAAVEAARAGEQGRGFAVVAGEVRNLAQRSAAAAKEIKGLINDSVEKVDEGSRLVDESGETLKEIVDAVAKVTELIAQIAASSIEQSTGIDEINRAVATMDEMTQQNASLVEETSAASQSLKDEGKVLLNLMNFFTTDSNVETLESKKPAVNTPPSSQSNVSELRSNKAVNSNFSMNEDSDEWEEF
;
A
#
# COMPACT_ATOMS: atom_id res chain seq x y z
N MET A 1 -35.08 113.55 13.30
CA MET A 1 -36.55 113.43 13.22
C MET A 1 -37.22 113.86 14.53
N ALA A 2 -37.37 115.17 14.80
CA ALA A 2 -38.29 115.69 15.85
C ALA A 2 -38.44 117.23 15.81
N PHE A 3 -38.36 117.89 14.65
CA PHE A 3 -38.47 119.36 14.55
C PHE A 3 -39.93 119.88 14.51
N TRP A 4 -40.88 118.96 14.31
CA TRP A 4 -42.31 119.09 14.00
C TRP A 4 -43.36 119.40 15.09
N ASN A 5 -43.15 118.99 16.35
CA ASN A 5 -44.27 118.65 17.26
C ASN A 5 -44.30 119.49 18.56
N LYS A 6 -45.39 120.23 18.81
CA LYS A 6 -45.68 120.90 20.09
C LYS A 6 -47.10 120.59 20.62
N LYS A 7 -47.21 120.37 21.93
CA LYS A 7 -48.44 120.06 22.72
C LYS A 7 -49.09 121.34 23.29
N LYS A 8 -50.43 121.32 23.41
CA LYS A 8 -51.36 122.35 23.96
C LYS A 8 -50.95 122.92 25.34
N ASP A 9 -50.98 124.24 25.55
CA ASP A 9 -52.17 125.00 26.00
C ASP A 9 -51.91 126.52 26.24
N ALA A 10 -53.03 127.26 26.29
CA ALA A 10 -53.30 128.62 26.80
C ALA A 10 -53.09 129.88 25.92
N SER A 11 -54.20 130.60 25.81
CA SER A 11 -54.60 131.74 24.97
C SER A 11 -53.89 133.09 25.16
N ALA A 12 -53.71 133.83 24.07
CA ALA A 12 -53.67 135.30 24.08
C ALA A 12 -54.38 135.86 22.83
N GLN A 13 -55.21 136.89 23.04
CA GLN A 13 -56.17 137.47 22.09
C GLN A 13 -55.53 138.39 21.04
N PHE A 14 -56.16 138.44 19.87
CA PHE A 14 -55.98 139.45 18.82
C PHE A 14 -56.33 140.86 19.31
N VAL A 15 -55.45 141.84 19.07
CA VAL A 15 -55.80 143.26 19.09
C VAL A 15 -55.25 143.91 17.81
N ALA A 16 -56.11 144.70 17.16
CA ALA A 16 -55.82 145.42 15.93
C ALA A 16 -55.46 146.89 16.19
N HIS A 17 -54.49 147.41 15.44
CA HIS A 17 -54.26 148.81 14.99
C HIS A 17 -52.85 148.84 14.36
N ALA A 18 -52.48 149.64 13.36
CA ALA A 18 -53.11 150.47 12.34
C ALA A 18 -51.98 150.83 11.36
N ASN A 19 -52.33 151.20 10.13
CA ASN A 19 -51.43 151.65 9.06
C ASN A 19 -50.27 152.55 9.51
N ASP A 20 -49.08 152.31 8.96
CA ASP A 20 -48.36 153.40 8.32
C ASP A 20 -47.70 152.91 7.02
N SER A 21 -48.08 153.56 5.93
CA SER A 21 -47.58 153.35 4.59
C SER A 21 -46.59 154.45 4.28
N LEU A 22 -45.37 154.10 3.88
CA LEU A 22 -44.48 155.03 3.20
C LEU A 22 -43.98 154.37 1.91
N MET A 23 -44.77 154.54 0.85
CA MET A 23 -44.22 155.00 -0.42
C MET A 23 -43.96 156.50 -0.24
N ASP A 24 -42.80 157.03 -0.57
CA ASP A 24 -42.52 157.50 -1.93
C ASP A 24 -41.14 158.19 -2.03
N ASP A 25 -40.69 158.28 -3.27
CA ASP A 25 -39.70 159.21 -3.85
C ASP A 25 -38.20 158.99 -3.61
N MET A 26 -37.53 158.42 -4.62
CA MET A 26 -36.81 159.25 -5.59
C MET A 26 -36.46 158.49 -6.88
N GLU A 27 -36.63 159.20 -7.99
CA GLU A 27 -36.62 158.75 -9.39
C GLU A 27 -35.24 158.44 -9.99
N SER A 28 -35.34 157.69 -11.09
CA SER A 28 -34.47 157.69 -12.29
C SER A 28 -33.08 157.05 -12.20
N GLU A 29 -32.88 155.93 -12.87
CA GLU A 29 -32.37 155.88 -14.25
C GLU A 29 -32.47 154.46 -14.83
N ASN A 30 -32.53 154.39 -16.16
CA ASN A 30 -32.70 153.20 -16.99
C ASN A 30 -31.87 151.99 -16.56
N ASP A 31 -32.53 150.87 -16.24
CA ASP A 31 -31.93 149.55 -16.38
C ASP A 31 -32.92 148.53 -16.93
N SER A 32 -32.44 147.73 -17.87
CA SER A 32 -33.15 146.69 -18.61
C SER A 32 -33.45 145.47 -17.72
N GLY A 33 -34.46 145.61 -16.85
CA GLY A 33 -34.95 144.55 -15.96
C GLY A 33 -36.47 144.36 -16.02
N VAL A 34 -36.91 143.11 -15.98
CA VAL A 34 -38.31 142.62 -16.06
C VAL A 34 -39.22 143.32 -15.04
N SER A 35 -40.43 143.75 -15.43
CA SER A 35 -41.35 144.48 -14.52
C SER A 35 -41.90 143.58 -13.40
N LYS A 36 -42.11 144.15 -12.21
CA LYS A 36 -42.60 143.45 -10.99
C LYS A 36 -43.85 142.59 -11.23
N SER A 37 -44.76 143.01 -12.11
CA SER A 37 -45.97 142.25 -12.45
C SER A 37 -45.68 140.96 -13.23
N GLN A 38 -44.63 140.94 -14.04
CA GLN A 38 -44.25 139.77 -14.85
C GLN A 38 -43.61 138.67 -13.98
N LEU A 39 -42.77 139.04 -13.01
CA LEU A 39 -42.17 138.10 -12.06
C LEU A 39 -43.23 137.43 -11.17
N LEU A 40 -44.20 138.20 -10.67
CA LEU A 40 -45.33 137.64 -9.89
C LEU A 40 -46.19 136.68 -10.74
N ALA A 41 -46.41 136.98 -12.02
CA ALA A 41 -47.13 136.07 -12.92
C ALA A 41 -46.36 134.76 -13.16
N ALA A 42 -45.02 134.82 -13.30
CA ALA A 42 -44.18 133.63 -13.45
C ALA A 42 -44.16 132.75 -12.20
N LEU A 43 -44.07 133.35 -11.01
CA LEU A 43 -44.13 132.63 -9.73
C LEU A 43 -45.50 131.96 -9.52
N ASN A 44 -46.60 132.62 -9.91
CA ASN A 44 -47.94 132.04 -9.85
C ASN A 44 -48.16 130.91 -10.87
N GLY A 45 -47.48 130.96 -12.02
CA GLY A 45 -47.54 129.91 -13.05
C GLY A 45 -46.69 128.67 -12.75
N ALA A 46 -45.81 128.71 -11.75
CA ALA A 46 -44.95 127.58 -11.39
C ALA A 46 -45.79 126.37 -10.93
N GLN A 47 -45.48 125.19 -11.48
CA GLN A 47 -46.16 123.93 -11.15
C GLN A 47 -45.75 123.36 -9.79
N THR A 48 -44.66 123.85 -9.18
CA THR A 48 -44.30 123.43 -7.82
C THR A 48 -44.93 124.32 -6.76
N ALA A 49 -45.23 123.73 -5.62
CA ALA A 49 -45.64 124.44 -4.42
C ALA A 49 -44.50 125.32 -3.91
N LEU A 50 -44.59 126.63 -4.15
CA LEU A 50 -43.62 127.64 -3.73
C LEU A 50 -44.22 128.63 -2.71
N MET A 51 -43.43 128.99 -1.72
CA MET A 51 -43.72 130.00 -0.69
C MET A 51 -42.47 130.87 -0.51
N MET A 52 -42.64 132.17 -0.23
CA MET A 52 -41.53 133.07 0.09
C MET A 52 -41.78 133.75 1.43
N ILE A 53 -40.70 133.95 2.17
CA ILE A 53 -40.70 134.61 3.46
C ILE A 53 -39.68 135.74 3.48
N ASP A 54 -39.92 136.79 4.26
CA ASP A 54 -38.94 137.85 4.51
C ASP A 54 -37.92 137.48 5.60
N ARG A 55 -37.03 138.42 5.94
CA ARG A 55 -36.00 138.24 6.98
C ARG A 55 -36.56 138.05 8.39
N ASP A 56 -37.80 138.47 8.64
CA ASP A 56 -38.49 138.25 9.91
C ASP A 56 -39.27 136.92 9.91
N PHE A 57 -39.13 136.15 8.83
CA PHE A 57 -39.75 134.86 8.56
C PHE A 57 -41.27 134.92 8.40
N ASN A 58 -41.80 136.11 8.10
CA ASN A 58 -43.19 136.28 7.74
C ASN A 58 -43.37 135.87 6.29
N ILE A 59 -44.44 135.14 6.02
CA ILE A 59 -44.77 134.71 4.65
C ILE A 59 -45.18 135.94 3.85
N THR A 60 -44.39 136.28 2.85
CA THR A 60 -44.64 137.43 1.98
C THR A 60 -45.32 137.03 0.68
N TYR A 61 -45.20 135.76 0.29
CA TYR A 61 -45.83 135.23 -0.91
C TYR A 61 -46.09 133.72 -0.80
N VAL A 62 -47.20 133.26 -1.39
CA VAL A 62 -47.50 131.84 -1.55
C VAL A 62 -48.20 131.65 -2.89
N ASN A 63 -47.78 130.67 -3.68
CA ASN A 63 -48.43 130.39 -4.97
C ASN A 63 -49.61 129.42 -4.81
N GLN A 64 -50.42 129.29 -5.87
CA GLN A 64 -51.61 128.44 -5.85
C GLN A 64 -51.30 126.96 -5.59
N GLN A 65 -50.15 126.45 -6.03
CA GLN A 65 -49.76 125.04 -5.82
C GLN A 65 -49.43 124.75 -4.36
N SER A 66 -48.78 125.69 -3.67
CA SER A 66 -48.59 125.61 -2.22
C SER A 66 -49.92 125.59 -1.50
N LEU A 67 -50.84 126.48 -1.86
CA LEU A 67 -52.18 126.48 -1.28
C LEU A 67 -52.90 125.15 -1.53
N ASN A 68 -52.82 124.58 -2.74
CA ASN A 68 -53.43 123.29 -3.04
C ASN A 68 -52.82 122.14 -2.23
N LEU A 69 -51.50 122.08 -2.10
CA LEU A 69 -50.80 121.08 -1.30
C LEU A 69 -51.19 121.22 0.18
N PHE A 70 -51.18 122.45 0.71
CA PHE A 70 -51.60 122.72 2.08
C PHE A 70 -53.09 122.43 2.28
N LYS A 71 -53.95 122.68 1.29
CA LYS A 71 -55.39 122.36 1.35
C LYS A 71 -55.63 120.85 1.35
N LYS A 72 -54.93 120.12 0.48
CA LYS A 72 -55.00 118.64 0.41
C LYS A 72 -54.67 117.99 1.76
N HIS A 73 -53.70 118.55 2.48
CA HIS A 73 -53.27 118.06 3.77
C HIS A 73 -53.74 118.95 4.94
N GLU A 74 -54.75 119.81 4.75
CA GLU A 74 -55.13 120.83 5.74
C GLU A 74 -55.57 120.21 7.06
N VAL A 75 -56.37 119.14 6.99
CA VAL A 75 -56.81 118.39 8.19
C VAL A 75 -55.61 117.77 8.93
N LEU A 76 -54.63 117.26 8.18
CA LEU A 76 -53.40 116.70 8.75
C LEU A 76 -52.57 117.81 9.41
N PHE A 77 -52.34 118.93 8.73
CA PHE A 77 -51.59 120.06 9.28
C PHE A 77 -52.31 120.71 10.47
N GLN A 78 -53.63 120.82 10.45
CA GLN A 78 -54.43 121.27 11.61
C GLN A 78 -54.32 120.34 12.81
N SER A 79 -54.12 119.04 12.60
CA SER A 79 -53.91 118.10 13.70
C SER A 79 -52.58 118.35 14.44
N GLN A 80 -51.59 118.89 13.74
CA GLN A 80 -50.25 119.15 14.28
C GLN A 80 -50.01 120.62 14.67
N TRP A 81 -50.62 121.56 13.94
CA TRP A 81 -50.60 123.00 14.19
C TRP A 81 -52.05 123.50 14.33
N PRO A 82 -52.64 123.43 15.54
CA PRO A 82 -54.01 123.83 15.79
C PRO A 82 -54.20 125.33 15.49
N GLY A 83 -55.01 125.64 14.47
CA GLY A 83 -55.20 127.01 13.97
C GLY A 83 -54.65 127.25 12.55
N PHE A 84 -53.94 126.28 11.97
CA PHE A 84 -53.52 126.34 10.56
C PHE A 84 -54.72 126.46 9.62
N SER A 85 -54.70 127.45 8.74
CA SER A 85 -55.66 127.57 7.63
C SER A 85 -54.87 127.71 6.34
N ALA A 86 -55.22 126.91 5.33
CA ALA A 86 -54.61 126.99 4.01
C ALA A 86 -55.27 128.07 3.12
N ASP A 87 -55.81 129.14 3.74
CA ASP A 87 -56.30 130.32 3.03
C ASP A 87 -55.21 131.38 2.91
N GLU A 88 -55.04 131.96 1.72
CA GLU A 88 -53.98 132.93 1.42
C GLU A 88 -53.98 134.12 2.39
N LYS A 89 -55.16 134.69 2.71
CA LYS A 89 -55.30 135.82 3.65
C LYS A 89 -54.88 135.48 5.07
N ALA A 90 -54.88 134.20 5.46
CA ALA A 90 -54.45 133.75 6.78
C ALA A 90 -52.95 133.44 6.83
N LEU A 91 -52.36 133.03 5.69
CA LEU A 91 -50.94 132.68 5.59
C LEU A 91 -50.07 133.90 5.31
N ILE A 92 -50.46 134.81 4.42
CA ILE A 92 -49.68 136.01 4.12
C ILE A 92 -49.58 136.89 5.38
N GLY A 93 -48.35 137.23 5.76
CA GLY A 93 -48.01 137.95 7.00
C GLY A 93 -47.86 137.06 8.23
N TYR A 94 -48.21 135.77 8.16
CA TYR A 94 -48.02 134.84 9.28
C TYR A 94 -46.55 134.40 9.36
N CYS A 95 -46.01 134.34 10.57
CA CYS A 95 -44.63 133.92 10.80
C CYS A 95 -44.54 132.38 10.83
N ILE A 96 -43.65 131.80 10.01
CA ILE A 96 -43.48 130.33 9.91
C ILE A 96 -43.00 129.67 11.20
N ASP A 97 -42.48 130.45 12.14
CA ASP A 97 -42.18 130.01 13.50
C ASP A 97 -43.37 129.30 14.16
N GLY A 98 -44.60 129.71 13.83
CA GLY A 98 -45.81 129.08 14.34
C GLY A 98 -45.97 127.62 13.94
N PHE A 99 -45.28 127.18 12.89
CA PHE A 99 -45.23 125.78 12.50
C PHE A 99 -43.99 125.07 13.11
N HIS A 100 -42.99 125.85 13.52
CA HIS A 100 -41.77 125.50 14.24
C HIS A 100 -41.97 124.91 15.66
N ALA A 101 -41.55 123.68 15.97
CA ALA A 101 -41.45 123.27 17.39
C ALA A 101 -40.34 124.01 18.15
N ASN A 102 -39.22 124.30 17.48
CA ASN A 102 -38.11 125.13 17.99
C ASN A 102 -37.79 126.27 17.02
N PRO A 103 -38.54 127.39 17.09
CA PRO A 103 -38.39 128.54 16.21
C PRO A 103 -36.97 129.13 16.19
N SER A 104 -36.33 129.24 17.35
CA SER A 104 -34.97 129.78 17.47
C SER A 104 -33.94 129.04 16.62
N HIS A 105 -34.03 127.71 16.54
CA HIS A 105 -33.15 126.91 15.71
C HIS A 105 -33.40 127.16 14.21
N GLN A 106 -34.66 127.19 13.78
CA GLN A 106 -34.99 127.45 12.38
C GLN A 106 -34.53 128.84 11.95
N ARG A 107 -34.76 129.85 12.80
CA ARG A 107 -34.29 131.22 12.53
C ARG A 107 -32.78 131.24 12.33
N GLN A 108 -32.00 130.56 13.16
CA GLN A 108 -30.55 130.51 13.01
C GLN A 108 -30.12 129.81 11.71
N LEU A 109 -30.78 128.70 11.36
CA LEU A 109 -30.49 127.97 10.12
C LEU A 109 -30.78 128.84 8.88
N LEU A 110 -31.96 129.47 8.84
CA LEU A 110 -32.43 130.20 7.66
C LEU A 110 -31.94 131.65 7.58
N SER A 111 -31.54 132.30 8.68
CA SER A 111 -31.02 133.68 8.63
C SER A 111 -29.60 133.78 8.08
N THR A 112 -28.86 132.67 8.00
CA THR A 112 -27.49 132.63 7.46
C THR A 112 -27.50 132.09 6.02
N PRO A 113 -27.20 132.92 5.00
CA PRO A 113 -27.31 132.52 3.59
C PRO A 113 -26.44 131.33 3.20
N GLU A 114 -25.30 131.12 3.87
CA GLU A 114 -24.35 130.03 3.60
C GLU A 114 -24.92 128.64 3.93
N ASN A 115 -25.96 128.56 4.76
CA ASN A 115 -26.63 127.31 5.08
C ASN A 115 -27.65 126.89 4.01
N LEU A 116 -27.75 127.65 2.91
CA LEU A 116 -28.75 127.47 1.86
C LEU A 116 -28.07 127.26 0.49
N PRO A 117 -28.63 126.38 -0.37
CA PRO A 117 -29.92 125.72 -0.23
C PRO A 117 -29.91 124.57 0.79
N TYR A 118 -31.01 124.45 1.55
CA TYR A 118 -31.22 123.39 2.53
C TYR A 118 -32.37 122.50 2.09
N SER A 119 -32.15 121.18 2.03
CA SER A 119 -33.18 120.19 1.67
C SER A 119 -33.39 119.20 2.80
N THR A 120 -34.65 118.88 3.08
CA THR A 120 -35.00 117.85 4.06
C THR A 120 -36.32 117.17 3.72
N VAL A 121 -36.50 115.95 4.17
CA VAL A 121 -37.80 115.26 4.09
C VAL A 121 -38.41 115.22 5.48
N ILE A 122 -39.52 115.92 5.62
CA ILE A 122 -40.31 116.02 6.84
C ILE A 122 -41.36 114.91 6.82
N ASP A 123 -41.40 114.12 7.88
CA ASP A 123 -42.45 113.13 8.08
C ASP A 123 -43.55 113.70 8.96
N VAL A 124 -44.75 113.84 8.39
CA VAL A 124 -45.95 114.30 9.08
C VAL A 124 -46.94 113.15 9.10
N GLN A 125 -46.89 112.36 10.18
CA GLN A 125 -47.72 111.17 10.41
C GLN A 125 -47.89 110.25 9.19
N GLY A 126 -46.77 109.89 8.55
CA GLY A 126 -46.75 108.91 7.45
C GLY A 126 -46.82 109.52 6.05
N VAL A 127 -47.08 110.82 5.92
CA VAL A 127 -46.86 111.57 4.68
C VAL A 127 -45.47 112.19 4.74
N LYS A 128 -44.61 111.84 3.77
CA LYS A 128 -43.24 112.36 3.67
C LYS A 128 -43.21 113.53 2.70
N ILE A 129 -43.07 114.75 3.23
CA ILE A 129 -42.97 115.99 2.46
C ILE A 129 -41.49 116.42 2.40
N GLU A 130 -40.93 116.39 1.20
CA GLU A 130 -39.67 117.03 0.87
C GLU A 130 -39.85 118.55 0.85
N LEU A 131 -39.02 119.25 1.63
CA LEU A 131 -38.95 120.69 1.73
C LEU A 131 -37.56 121.14 1.29
N ASN A 132 -37.52 122.00 0.28
CA ASN A 132 -36.30 122.64 -0.21
C ASN A 132 -36.38 124.14 0.08
N VAL A 133 -35.37 124.67 0.75
CA VAL A 133 -35.28 126.08 1.12
C VAL A 133 -34.09 126.73 0.42
N GLY A 134 -34.35 127.83 -0.27
CA GLY A 134 -33.36 128.65 -0.97
C GLY A 134 -33.27 130.06 -0.38
N ALA A 135 -32.15 130.74 -0.64
CA ALA A 135 -31.94 132.13 -0.25
C ALA A 135 -32.48 133.09 -1.32
N ILE A 136 -33.16 134.16 -0.90
CA ILE A 136 -33.56 135.29 -1.76
C ILE A 136 -32.59 136.44 -1.47
N VAL A 137 -31.91 136.89 -2.51
CA VAL A 137 -31.07 138.10 -2.50
C VAL A 137 -31.70 139.16 -3.39
N ASP A 138 -31.58 140.44 -3.02
CA ASP A 138 -32.08 141.54 -3.83
C ASP A 138 -31.10 141.93 -4.97
N SER A 139 -31.44 142.98 -5.70
CA SER A 139 -30.65 143.47 -6.84
C SER A 139 -29.28 144.05 -6.47
N GLN A 140 -29.04 144.39 -5.19
CA GLN A 140 -27.73 144.83 -4.69
C GLN A 140 -26.91 143.68 -4.09
N GLY A 141 -27.47 142.47 -4.08
CA GLY A 141 -26.83 141.25 -3.57
C GLY A 141 -27.05 141.02 -2.07
N ASP A 142 -27.88 141.83 -1.42
CA ASP A 142 -28.18 141.69 -0.01
C ASP A 142 -29.25 140.62 0.23
N TYR A 143 -29.08 139.86 1.31
CA TYR A 143 -29.99 138.78 1.67
C TYR A 143 -31.30 139.32 2.27
N VAL A 144 -32.43 139.01 1.62
CA VAL A 144 -33.75 139.58 1.95
C VAL A 144 -34.81 138.56 2.36
N GLY A 145 -34.56 137.26 2.25
CA GLY A 145 -35.52 136.24 2.69
C GLY A 145 -35.26 134.84 2.13
N ASN A 146 -36.27 133.96 2.18
CA ASN A 146 -36.16 132.59 1.68
C ASN A 146 -37.27 132.18 0.72
N THR A 147 -36.94 131.31 -0.24
CA THR A 147 -37.92 130.53 -1.01
C THR A 147 -38.07 129.15 -0.37
N LEU A 148 -39.27 128.66 -0.18
CA LEU A 148 -39.59 127.33 0.33
C LEU A 148 -40.40 126.58 -0.73
N GLU A 149 -39.88 125.46 -1.20
CA GLU A 149 -40.50 124.58 -2.19
C GLU A 149 -40.88 123.23 -1.55
N TRP A 150 -42.11 122.77 -1.76
CA TRP A 150 -42.69 121.61 -1.08
C TRP A 150 -43.08 120.49 -2.06
N LYS A 151 -42.84 119.21 -1.71
CA LYS A 151 -43.19 118.04 -2.54
C LYS A 151 -43.48 116.77 -1.72
N ASP A 152 -44.55 116.04 -2.00
CA ASP A 152 -44.85 114.73 -1.37
C ASP A 152 -44.09 113.58 -2.08
N VAL A 153 -43.33 112.77 -1.34
CA VAL A 153 -42.45 111.69 -1.87
C VAL A 153 -42.77 110.28 -1.33
N THR A 154 -43.91 110.10 -0.68
CA THR A 154 -44.25 108.90 0.12
C THR A 154 -44.18 107.57 -0.66
N GLU A 155 -44.73 107.49 -1.88
CA GLU A 155 -44.81 106.23 -2.64
C GLU A 155 -43.50 105.80 -3.33
N LYS A 156 -42.55 106.72 -3.53
CA LYS A 156 -41.30 106.42 -4.23
C LYS A 156 -40.36 105.55 -3.37
N LEU A 157 -40.28 105.87 -2.08
CA LEU A 157 -39.35 105.22 -1.14
C LEU A 157 -39.76 103.80 -0.72
N ALA A 158 -41.04 103.42 -0.86
CA ALA A 158 -41.51 102.09 -0.47
C ALA A 158 -41.06 100.96 -1.42
N ARG A 159 -40.86 101.23 -2.72
CA ARG A 159 -40.50 100.21 -3.73
C ARG A 159 -39.02 99.82 -3.73
N GLU A 160 -38.13 100.68 -3.27
CA GLU A 160 -36.68 100.39 -3.26
C GLU A 160 -36.28 99.41 -2.13
N HIS A 161 -37.12 99.25 -1.09
CA HIS A 161 -36.79 98.44 0.09
C HIS A 161 -37.07 96.93 -0.08
N ASP A 162 -38.01 96.52 -0.94
CA ASP A 162 -38.39 95.10 -1.08
C ASP A 162 -37.40 94.27 -1.92
N ILE A 163 -36.71 94.88 -2.89
CA ILE A 163 -35.74 94.17 -3.75
C ILE A 163 -34.46 93.77 -2.99
N ALA A 164 -33.99 94.61 -2.05
CA ALA A 164 -32.80 94.33 -1.25
C ALA A 164 -32.97 93.15 -0.27
N ARG A 165 -34.21 92.85 0.13
CA ARG A 165 -34.52 91.86 1.16
C ARG A 165 -34.41 90.42 0.64
N LEU A 166 -34.72 90.16 -0.63
CA LEU A 166 -34.68 88.82 -1.23
C LEU A 166 -33.25 88.37 -1.59
N GLN A 167 -32.37 89.29 -2.01
CA GLN A 167 -30.97 88.96 -2.32
C GLN A 167 -30.13 88.62 -1.07
N THR A 168 -30.48 89.18 0.08
CA THR A 168 -29.75 88.95 1.34
C THR A 168 -30.03 87.56 1.94
N ALA A 169 -31.23 87.02 1.76
CA ALA A 169 -31.62 85.72 2.33
C ALA A 169 -30.91 84.52 1.66
N VAL A 170 -30.65 84.59 0.36
CA VAL A 170 -29.94 83.54 -0.38
C VAL A 170 -28.41 83.62 -0.16
N GLY A 171 -27.88 84.83 0.03
CA GLY A 171 -26.44 85.05 0.25
C GLY A 171 -25.89 84.47 1.55
N GLN A 172 -26.71 84.28 2.59
CA GLN A 172 -26.27 83.71 3.88
C GLN A 172 -26.38 82.17 3.97
N ALA A 173 -26.86 81.49 2.93
CA ALA A 173 -26.96 80.03 2.96
C ALA A 173 -25.56 79.36 2.96
N GLN A 174 -25.33 78.39 3.87
CA GLN A 174 -24.06 77.64 3.94
C GLN A 174 -23.90 76.59 2.83
N THR A 175 -24.99 76.18 2.20
CA THR A 175 -24.99 75.24 1.07
C THR A 175 -24.58 75.96 -0.20
N ALA A 176 -23.66 75.38 -0.98
CA ALA A 176 -23.30 75.90 -2.29
C ALA A 176 -24.52 75.86 -3.22
N MET A 177 -25.04 77.02 -3.61
CA MET A 177 -26.19 77.16 -4.49
C MET A 177 -25.96 78.14 -5.66
N LEU A 178 -26.27 77.64 -6.85
CA LEU A 178 -26.36 78.38 -8.11
C LEU A 178 -27.83 78.57 -8.50
N MET A 179 -28.17 79.70 -9.09
CA MET A 179 -29.44 79.89 -9.78
C MET A 179 -29.16 80.12 -11.26
N ILE A 180 -29.95 79.46 -12.10
CA ILE A 180 -29.91 79.62 -13.55
C ILE A 180 -31.27 80.07 -14.06
N ASP A 181 -31.29 80.81 -15.16
CA ASP A 181 -32.52 81.13 -15.88
C ASP A 181 -32.97 79.99 -16.81
N ARG A 182 -34.02 80.24 -17.61
CA ARG A 182 -34.57 79.28 -18.59
C ARG A 182 -33.60 78.96 -19.73
N ASP A 183 -32.63 79.83 -20.01
CA ASP A 183 -31.61 79.62 -21.03
C ASP A 183 -30.38 78.86 -20.47
N LEU A 184 -30.45 78.50 -19.18
CA LEU A 184 -29.41 77.84 -18.38
C LEU A 184 -28.19 78.72 -18.11
N LEU A 185 -28.37 80.05 -18.18
CA LEU A 185 -27.34 81.01 -17.79
C LEU A 185 -27.33 81.17 -16.28
N ILE A 186 -26.14 81.17 -15.69
CA ILE A 186 -25.96 81.41 -14.26
C ILE A 186 -26.32 82.86 -13.95
N THR A 187 -27.45 83.04 -13.27
CA THR A 187 -27.97 84.35 -12.84
C THR A 187 -27.62 84.69 -11.41
N TYR A 188 -27.18 83.71 -10.62
CA TYR A 188 -26.72 83.93 -9.25
C TYR A 188 -25.83 82.78 -8.76
N ALA A 189 -24.83 83.12 -7.95
CA ALA A 189 -24.03 82.19 -7.16
C ALA A 189 -23.80 82.79 -5.77
N ASN A 190 -24.02 82.00 -4.71
CA ASN A 190 -23.67 82.41 -3.35
C ASN A 190 -22.19 82.15 -3.03
N ASP A 191 -21.70 82.73 -1.93
CA ASP A 191 -20.28 82.61 -1.53
C ASP A 191 -19.89 81.15 -1.21
N ALA A 192 -20.82 80.34 -0.70
CA ALA A 192 -20.62 78.91 -0.48
C ALA A 192 -20.31 78.16 -1.78
N THR A 193 -20.96 78.52 -2.90
CA THR A 193 -20.64 77.97 -4.23
C THR A 193 -19.23 78.31 -4.65
N ILE A 194 -18.85 79.58 -4.51
CA ILE A 194 -17.52 80.03 -4.88
C ILE A 194 -16.48 79.30 -4.04
N ASN A 195 -16.67 79.21 -2.73
CA ASN A 195 -15.75 78.49 -1.84
C ASN A 195 -15.63 77.00 -2.19
N LEU A 196 -16.74 76.32 -2.46
CA LEU A 196 -16.73 74.92 -2.89
C LEU A 196 -15.95 74.79 -4.20
N PHE A 197 -16.30 75.57 -5.21
CA PHE A 197 -15.67 75.52 -6.52
C PHE A 197 -14.19 75.90 -6.47
N SER A 198 -13.79 76.84 -5.61
CA SER A 198 -12.38 77.20 -5.37
C SER A 198 -11.62 76.03 -4.73
N SER A 199 -12.23 75.33 -3.77
CA SER A 199 -11.61 74.19 -3.11
C SER A 199 -11.36 73.01 -4.05
N ILE A 200 -12.18 72.85 -5.09
CA ILE A 200 -12.06 71.80 -6.10
C ILE A 200 -11.60 72.33 -7.46
N GLU A 201 -11.11 73.58 -7.54
CA GLU A 201 -10.81 74.25 -8.81
C GLU A 201 -9.73 73.52 -9.61
N SER A 202 -8.71 72.98 -8.93
CA SER A 202 -7.67 72.17 -9.58
C SER A 202 -8.24 70.91 -10.23
N GLU A 203 -9.25 70.29 -9.60
CA GLU A 203 -9.93 69.08 -10.10
C GLU A 203 -10.89 69.43 -11.23
N MET A 204 -11.66 70.51 -11.08
CA MET A 204 -12.51 71.04 -12.14
C MET A 204 -11.70 71.42 -13.37
N ARG A 205 -10.48 71.98 -13.22
CA ARG A 205 -9.58 72.29 -14.34
C ARG A 205 -9.03 71.06 -15.06
N LYS A 206 -8.97 69.88 -14.42
CA LYS A 206 -8.61 68.63 -15.12
C LYS A 206 -9.67 68.24 -16.14
N VAL A 207 -10.95 68.50 -15.84
CA VAL A 207 -12.09 68.17 -16.72
C VAL A 207 -12.41 69.33 -17.67
N TRP A 208 -12.35 70.57 -17.17
CA TRP A 208 -12.66 71.81 -17.88
C TRP A 208 -11.48 72.79 -17.78
N PRO A 209 -10.50 72.74 -18.71
CA PRO A 209 -9.23 73.47 -18.60
C PRO A 209 -9.32 74.99 -18.43
N GLY A 210 -10.43 75.60 -18.85
CA GLY A 210 -10.67 77.04 -18.70
C GLY A 210 -11.40 77.44 -17.41
N PHE A 211 -11.77 76.49 -16.55
CA PHE A 211 -12.61 76.75 -15.39
C PHE A 211 -11.93 77.66 -14.37
N THR A 212 -12.65 78.69 -13.93
CA THR A 212 -12.22 79.58 -12.85
C THR A 212 -13.32 79.73 -11.80
N ALA A 213 -12.97 79.50 -10.54
CA ALA A 213 -13.89 79.59 -9.42
C ALA A 213 -14.05 81.04 -8.92
N SER A 214 -14.47 81.96 -9.79
CA SER A 214 -14.77 83.34 -9.41
C SER A 214 -16.17 83.75 -9.87
N LYS A 215 -16.78 84.67 -9.12
CA LYS A 215 -18.13 85.16 -9.42
C LYS A 215 -18.15 85.88 -10.76
N GLU A 216 -17.14 86.69 -11.05
CA GLU A 216 -17.03 87.41 -12.32
C GLU A 216 -16.93 86.45 -13.51
N TRP A 217 -16.37 85.26 -13.31
CA TRP A 217 -16.21 84.27 -14.38
C TRP A 217 -17.44 83.40 -14.59
N LEU A 218 -18.14 83.00 -13.51
CA LEU A 218 -19.30 82.13 -13.56
C LEU A 218 -20.57 82.84 -14.03
N MET A 219 -20.77 84.10 -13.65
CA MET A 219 -22.01 84.83 -13.94
C MET A 219 -22.23 85.00 -15.45
N ASN A 220 -23.47 84.83 -15.90
CA ASN A 220 -23.89 84.86 -17.30
C ASN A 220 -23.24 83.81 -18.22
N ARG A 221 -22.55 82.81 -17.67
CA ARG A 221 -22.14 81.62 -18.44
C ARG A 221 -23.24 80.58 -18.46
N CYS A 222 -23.27 79.79 -19.53
CA CYS A 222 -24.20 78.68 -19.65
C CYS A 222 -23.63 77.44 -18.96
N ILE A 223 -24.42 76.77 -18.11
CA ILE A 223 -23.95 75.53 -17.44
C ILE A 223 -23.73 74.35 -18.39
N ASP A 224 -24.20 74.44 -19.64
CA ASP A 224 -23.87 73.47 -20.70
C ASP A 224 -22.36 73.33 -20.93
N GLU A 225 -21.59 74.40 -20.69
CA GLU A 225 -20.12 74.37 -20.80
C GLU A 225 -19.48 73.35 -19.85
N PHE A 226 -20.22 72.95 -18.80
CA PHE A 226 -19.76 72.06 -17.74
C PHE A 226 -20.48 70.70 -17.74
N HIS A 227 -20.95 70.24 -18.90
CA HIS A 227 -21.64 68.96 -19.01
C HIS A 227 -21.22 68.18 -20.27
N ALA A 228 -21.01 66.88 -20.14
CA ALA A 228 -20.57 66.04 -21.27
C ALA A 228 -21.64 65.89 -22.37
N ASN A 229 -22.92 65.96 -22.00
CA ASN A 229 -24.06 65.92 -22.92
C ASN A 229 -25.04 67.07 -22.65
N PRO A 230 -24.81 68.26 -23.21
CA PRO A 230 -25.68 69.43 -23.01
C PRO A 230 -27.13 69.22 -23.45
N ALA A 231 -27.36 68.43 -24.52
CA ALA A 231 -28.70 68.17 -25.03
C ALA A 231 -29.56 67.40 -24.00
N HIS A 232 -28.98 66.43 -23.30
CA HIS A 232 -29.66 65.69 -22.24
C HIS A 232 -30.02 66.60 -21.06
N GLN A 233 -29.08 67.44 -20.63
CA GLN A 233 -29.31 68.38 -19.53
C GLN A 233 -30.40 69.40 -19.85
N ARG A 234 -30.42 69.95 -21.07
CA ARG A 234 -31.49 70.84 -21.52
C ARG A 234 -32.85 70.15 -21.49
N GLN A 235 -32.93 68.90 -21.95
CA GLN A 235 -34.18 68.14 -21.91
C GLN A 235 -34.66 67.87 -20.47
N LEU A 236 -33.72 67.56 -19.56
CA LEU A 236 -34.03 67.29 -18.16
C LEU A 236 -34.53 68.57 -17.46
N LEU A 237 -33.80 69.68 -17.59
CA LEU A 237 -34.03 70.92 -16.84
C LEU A 237 -35.09 71.85 -17.45
N SER A 238 -35.50 71.65 -18.71
CA SER A 238 -36.53 72.50 -19.35
C SER A 238 -37.95 72.17 -18.91
N ASN A 239 -38.20 70.97 -18.37
CA ASN A 239 -39.51 70.54 -17.88
C ASN A 239 -39.52 70.51 -16.34
N PRO A 240 -40.29 71.40 -15.67
CA PRO A 240 -40.40 71.42 -14.21
C PRO A 240 -40.85 70.09 -13.59
N ALA A 241 -41.58 69.24 -14.32
CA ALA A 241 -42.02 67.92 -13.84
C ALA A 241 -40.86 66.93 -13.59
N ASN A 242 -39.67 67.20 -14.14
CA ASN A 242 -38.48 66.39 -13.90
C ASN A 242 -37.73 66.80 -12.62
N LEU A 243 -38.22 67.81 -11.90
CA LEU A 243 -37.55 68.42 -10.76
C LEU A 243 -38.41 68.25 -9.49
N PRO A 244 -37.81 67.97 -8.32
CA PRO A 244 -36.38 67.98 -8.06
C PRO A 244 -35.63 66.76 -8.64
N HIS A 245 -34.40 66.98 -9.09
CA HIS A 245 -33.52 65.93 -9.60
C HIS A 245 -32.23 65.86 -8.79
N LYS A 246 -31.86 64.64 -8.37
CA LYS A 246 -30.66 64.38 -7.57
C LYS A 246 -29.72 63.43 -8.30
N ALA A 247 -28.45 63.79 -8.40
CA ALA A 247 -27.43 62.97 -9.08
C ALA A 247 -26.04 63.12 -8.44
N ASP A 248 -25.30 62.02 -8.31
CA ASP A 248 -23.87 62.06 -8.01
C ASP A 248 -23.08 62.14 -9.32
N ILE A 249 -22.34 63.23 -9.50
CA ILE A 249 -21.45 63.43 -10.64
C ILE A 249 -19.99 63.24 -10.22
N GLN A 250 -19.18 62.68 -11.12
CA GLN A 250 -17.75 62.51 -10.90
C GLN A 250 -16.98 63.61 -11.65
N VAL A 251 -16.18 64.40 -10.94
CA VAL A 251 -15.32 65.44 -11.49
C VAL A 251 -13.88 65.11 -11.08
N ALA A 252 -13.11 64.55 -12.02
CA ALA A 252 -11.79 63.98 -11.75
C ALA A 252 -11.81 63.07 -10.49
N ASP A 253 -11.06 63.41 -9.44
CA ASP A 253 -10.94 62.60 -8.23
C ASP A 253 -12.02 62.90 -7.17
N VAL A 254 -12.96 63.80 -7.46
CA VAL A 254 -13.99 64.27 -6.52
C VAL A 254 -15.38 63.83 -6.98
N LYS A 255 -16.19 63.32 -6.05
CA LYS A 255 -17.60 63.02 -6.26
C LYS A 255 -18.47 64.13 -5.67
N ILE A 256 -19.28 64.75 -6.52
CA ILE A 256 -20.19 65.83 -6.15
C ILE A 256 -21.63 65.33 -6.24
N GLU A 257 -22.38 65.48 -5.17
CA GLU A 257 -23.83 65.35 -5.17
C GLU A 257 -24.44 66.67 -5.64
N LEU A 258 -25.28 66.58 -6.68
CA LEU A 258 -26.03 67.68 -7.27
C LEU A 258 -27.51 67.51 -6.97
N ASN A 259 -28.16 68.56 -6.47
CA ASN A 259 -29.60 68.60 -6.28
C ASN A 259 -30.20 69.82 -7.01
N VAL A 260 -31.13 69.59 -7.92
CA VAL A 260 -31.69 70.63 -8.79
C VAL A 260 -33.18 70.78 -8.55
N ALA A 261 -33.66 72.00 -8.33
CA ALA A 261 -35.07 72.32 -8.12
C ALA A 261 -35.54 73.51 -8.98
N ALA A 262 -36.83 73.55 -9.32
CA ALA A 262 -37.40 74.59 -10.18
C ALA A 262 -37.69 75.90 -9.41
N ILE A 263 -37.43 77.05 -10.05
CA ILE A 263 -37.77 78.39 -9.58
C ILE A 263 -39.03 78.86 -10.32
N THR A 264 -40.00 79.40 -9.57
CA THR A 264 -41.22 80.01 -10.11
C THR A 264 -41.31 81.49 -9.71
N ASP A 265 -41.93 82.31 -10.54
CA ASP A 265 -42.18 83.72 -10.24
C ASP A 265 -43.41 83.90 -9.33
N ALA A 266 -43.77 85.16 -9.04
CA ALA A 266 -44.92 85.49 -8.18
C ALA A 266 -46.28 85.06 -8.76
N ASN A 267 -46.36 84.76 -10.06
CA ASN A 267 -47.57 84.26 -10.75
C ASN A 267 -47.57 82.73 -10.91
N GLY A 268 -46.52 82.03 -10.44
CA GLY A 268 -46.36 80.59 -10.58
C GLY A 268 -45.77 80.16 -11.93
N GLU A 269 -45.29 81.08 -12.76
CA GLU A 269 -44.62 80.74 -14.01
C GLU A 269 -43.18 80.29 -13.76
N TYR A 270 -42.75 79.25 -14.48
CA TYR A 270 -41.41 78.70 -14.37
C TYR A 270 -40.35 79.63 -14.98
N ILE A 271 -39.36 80.05 -14.18
CA ILE A 271 -38.35 81.05 -14.58
C ILE A 271 -36.90 80.56 -14.54
N GLY A 272 -36.63 79.35 -14.04
CA GLY A 272 -35.26 78.84 -13.97
C GLY A 272 -35.08 77.73 -12.92
N ASN A 273 -33.85 77.40 -12.54
CA ASN A 273 -33.56 76.35 -11.54
C ASN A 273 -32.56 76.80 -10.48
N THR A 274 -32.70 76.27 -9.27
CA THR A 274 -31.67 76.27 -8.21
C THR A 274 -30.88 74.97 -8.29
N LEU A 275 -29.55 75.05 -8.30
CA LEU A 275 -28.63 73.93 -8.27
C LEU A 275 -27.82 73.98 -6.98
N GLU A 276 -28.01 72.99 -6.11
CA GLU A 276 -27.24 72.79 -4.89
C GLU A 276 -26.12 71.77 -5.15
N TRP A 277 -24.93 72.06 -4.63
CA TRP A 277 -23.73 71.24 -4.82
C TRP A 277 -23.12 70.81 -3.47
N ALA A 278 -22.73 69.54 -3.32
CA ALA A 278 -22.05 69.04 -2.13
C ALA A 278 -20.95 68.02 -2.48
N ASN A 279 -19.75 68.16 -1.91
CA ASN A 279 -18.69 67.15 -2.07
C ASN A 279 -18.92 65.97 -1.12
N VAL A 280 -19.17 64.78 -1.66
CA VAL A 280 -19.52 63.55 -0.91
C VAL A 280 -18.42 62.46 -1.00
N THR A 281 -17.22 62.84 -1.44
CA THR A 281 -16.12 61.88 -1.74
C THR A 281 -15.73 61.01 -0.54
N GLU A 282 -15.50 61.60 0.64
CA GLU A 282 -15.11 60.85 1.84
C GLU A 282 -16.24 59.99 2.42
N GLU A 283 -17.49 60.47 2.32
CA GLU A 283 -18.66 59.79 2.87
C GLU A 283 -18.93 58.48 2.12
N ARG A 284 -18.91 58.53 0.78
CA ARG A 284 -19.10 57.35 -0.08
C ARG A 284 -17.95 56.34 0.05
N ALA A 285 -16.72 56.79 0.35
CA ALA A 285 -15.59 55.90 0.59
C ALA A 285 -15.74 55.09 1.90
N LYS A 286 -16.27 55.71 2.97
CA LYS A 286 -16.56 55.03 4.24
C LYS A 286 -17.69 54.01 4.11
N GLU A 287 -18.78 54.36 3.42
CA GLU A 287 -19.89 53.44 3.18
C GLU A 287 -19.45 52.17 2.43
N GLN A 288 -18.58 52.31 1.42
CA GLN A 288 -18.03 51.17 0.69
C GLN A 288 -17.08 50.30 1.53
N GLN A 289 -16.39 50.87 2.52
CA GLN A 289 -15.52 50.09 3.41
C GLN A 289 -16.34 49.25 4.40
N ILE A 290 -17.42 49.82 4.95
CA ILE A 290 -18.35 49.09 5.84
C ILE A 290 -19.05 47.96 5.07
N GLY A 291 -19.52 48.21 3.85
CA GLY A 291 -20.11 47.18 2.99
C GLY A 291 -19.14 46.05 2.65
N ARG A 292 -17.84 46.33 2.48
CA ARG A 292 -16.80 45.32 2.26
C ARG A 292 -16.57 44.42 3.47
N LEU A 293 -16.58 44.97 4.68
CA LEU A 293 -16.37 44.18 5.91
C LEU A 293 -17.56 43.26 6.20
N ALA A 294 -18.80 43.75 6.04
CA ALA A 294 -20.00 42.93 6.20
C ALA A 294 -20.04 41.78 5.16
N SER A 295 -19.75 42.08 3.90
CA SER A 295 -19.68 41.07 2.84
C SER A 295 -18.56 40.05 3.06
N ALA A 296 -17.43 40.45 3.65
CA ALA A 296 -16.36 39.53 4.00
C ALA A 296 -16.77 38.53 5.09
N VAL A 297 -17.51 38.97 6.12
CA VAL A 297 -18.02 38.07 7.19
C VAL A 297 -19.13 37.15 6.67
N GLU A 298 -20.02 37.63 5.79
CA GLU A 298 -21.03 36.79 5.13
C GLU A 298 -20.42 35.76 4.17
N GLY A 299 -19.34 36.12 3.46
CA GLY A 299 -18.62 35.25 2.53
C GLY A 299 -17.59 34.32 3.20
N MET A 300 -17.34 34.46 4.51
CA MET A 300 -16.40 33.62 5.23
C MET A 300 -16.92 32.18 5.34
N THR A 301 -16.07 31.22 4.99
CA THR A 301 -16.33 29.78 5.16
C THR A 301 -16.08 29.28 6.58
N THR A 302 -15.42 30.08 7.42
CA THR A 302 -15.21 29.77 8.84
C THR A 302 -16.52 29.88 9.60
N ASN A 303 -16.95 28.82 10.28
CA ASN A 303 -18.20 28.84 11.04
C ASN A 303 -18.05 29.73 12.28
N LEU A 304 -18.72 30.89 12.29
CA LEU A 304 -18.52 31.94 13.30
C LEU A 304 -19.83 32.30 14.00
N MET A 305 -19.80 32.32 15.33
CA MET A 305 -20.85 32.80 16.22
C MET A 305 -20.32 33.97 17.03
N MET A 306 -21.05 35.08 17.09
CA MET A 306 -20.71 36.25 17.88
C MET A 306 -21.75 36.44 18.98
N ALA A 307 -21.31 36.59 20.22
CA ALA A 307 -22.18 36.87 21.35
C ALA A 307 -21.75 38.16 22.07
N ASP A 308 -22.65 38.72 22.87
CA ASP A 308 -22.33 39.81 23.79
C ASP A 308 -21.68 39.32 25.09
N LYS A 309 -21.39 40.24 26.02
CA LYS A 309 -20.72 39.95 27.30
C LYS A 309 -21.51 38.99 28.18
N GLU A 310 -22.83 38.97 28.03
CA GLU A 310 -23.76 38.12 28.76
C GLU A 310 -23.91 36.73 28.09
N GLY A 311 -23.26 36.53 26.94
CA GLY A 311 -23.31 35.29 26.17
C GLY A 311 -24.56 35.16 25.29
N VAL A 312 -25.27 36.25 25.03
CA VAL A 312 -26.39 36.27 24.08
C VAL A 312 -25.86 36.39 22.67
N ILE A 313 -26.22 35.44 21.80
CA ILE A 313 -25.79 35.38 20.41
C ILE A 313 -26.37 36.59 19.68
N ARG A 314 -25.50 37.43 19.14
CA ARG A 314 -25.85 38.64 18.39
C ARG A 314 -25.81 38.41 16.89
N ASP A 315 -24.90 37.56 16.44
CA ASP A 315 -24.75 37.27 15.02
C ASP A 315 -24.18 35.85 14.81
N VAL A 316 -24.55 35.24 13.68
CA VAL A 316 -24.08 33.92 13.24
C VAL A 316 -23.92 33.99 11.73
N ASN A 317 -22.73 33.65 11.23
CA ASN A 317 -22.51 33.72 9.79
C ASN A 317 -23.19 32.55 9.05
N PRO A 318 -23.43 32.68 7.72
CA PRO A 318 -24.11 31.64 6.94
C PRO A 318 -23.43 30.27 6.99
N ALA A 319 -22.10 30.22 7.09
CA ALA A 319 -21.34 28.97 7.20
C ALA A 319 -21.73 28.19 8.46
N LEU A 320 -21.75 28.84 9.63
CA LEU A 320 -22.15 28.18 10.87
C LEU A 320 -23.63 27.77 10.87
N MET A 321 -24.51 28.59 10.29
CA MET A 321 -25.91 28.21 10.11
C MET A 321 -26.06 26.96 9.23
N ALA A 322 -25.28 26.84 8.16
CA ALA A 322 -25.30 25.66 7.30
C ALA A 322 -24.78 24.42 8.02
N LEU A 323 -23.68 24.54 8.79
CA LEU A 323 -23.13 23.44 9.59
C LEU A 323 -24.12 22.96 10.66
N LEU A 324 -24.66 23.86 11.46
CA LEU A 324 -25.57 23.48 12.54
C LEU A 324 -26.90 22.93 11.99
N ARG A 325 -27.35 23.42 10.81
CA ARG A 325 -28.54 22.88 10.14
C ARG A 325 -28.30 21.47 9.57
N SER A 326 -27.11 21.18 9.02
CA SER A 326 -26.80 19.83 8.52
C SER A 326 -26.69 18.78 9.63
N ARG A 327 -26.44 19.22 10.87
CA ARG A 327 -26.33 18.38 12.07
C ARG A 327 -27.51 18.56 13.05
N GLU A 328 -28.60 19.17 12.60
CA GLU A 328 -29.72 19.58 13.46
C GLU A 328 -30.38 18.39 14.16
N VAL A 329 -30.51 17.26 13.48
CA VAL A 329 -31.14 16.05 14.03
C VAL A 329 -30.34 15.54 15.24
N GLU A 330 -29.04 15.32 15.05
CA GLU A 330 -28.15 14.82 16.09
C GLU A 330 -27.95 15.82 17.23
N LEU A 331 -27.88 17.12 16.92
CA LEU A 331 -27.82 18.18 17.93
C LEU A 331 -29.10 18.27 18.75
N THR A 332 -30.28 18.10 18.15
CA THR A 332 -31.57 18.13 18.85
C THR A 332 -31.75 16.92 19.77
N GLU A 333 -31.24 15.75 19.37
CA GLU A 333 -31.21 14.56 20.24
C GLU A 333 -30.35 14.79 21.49
N ALA A 334 -29.19 15.43 21.33
CA ALA A 334 -28.28 15.71 22.43
C ALA A 334 -28.68 16.93 23.29
N LEU A 335 -29.33 17.91 22.67
CA LEU A 335 -29.73 19.19 23.25
C LEU A 335 -31.21 19.47 22.94
N PRO A 336 -32.16 19.01 23.78
CA PRO A 336 -33.60 19.06 23.50
C PRO A 336 -34.21 20.47 23.31
N ASN A 337 -33.49 21.52 23.71
CA ASN A 337 -33.90 22.92 23.58
C ASN A 337 -33.18 23.66 22.44
N PHE A 338 -32.44 22.94 21.59
CA PHE A 338 -31.76 23.53 20.44
C PHE A 338 -32.77 23.84 19.33
N ASP A 339 -32.74 25.08 18.83
CA ASP A 339 -33.55 25.54 17.70
C ASP A 339 -32.69 26.42 16.80
N ILE A 340 -32.37 25.92 15.60
CA ILE A 340 -31.52 26.61 14.62
C ILE A 340 -32.12 27.97 14.21
N ASN A 341 -33.44 28.07 14.10
CA ASN A 341 -34.10 29.26 13.57
C ASN A 341 -34.17 30.40 14.60
N ASN A 342 -33.99 30.09 15.88
CA ASN A 342 -34.00 31.02 17.00
C ASN A 342 -32.64 31.15 17.70
N LEU A 343 -31.53 30.86 17.00
CA LEU A 343 -30.19 30.99 17.57
C LEU A 343 -29.79 32.44 17.87
N VAL A 344 -30.09 33.37 16.97
CA VAL A 344 -29.80 34.80 17.20
C VAL A 344 -30.76 35.32 18.27
N GLY A 345 -30.21 35.82 19.37
CA GLY A 345 -30.95 36.23 20.57
C GLY A 345 -31.03 35.15 21.66
N ALA A 346 -30.66 33.90 21.37
CA ALA A 346 -30.50 32.85 22.40
C ALA A 346 -29.16 33.00 23.13
N ASN A 347 -29.05 32.41 24.32
CA ASN A 347 -27.80 32.39 25.08
C ASN A 347 -26.96 31.15 24.73
N ILE A 348 -25.64 31.31 24.57
CA ILE A 348 -24.71 30.21 24.24
C ILE A 348 -24.67 29.09 25.28
N ASP A 349 -25.22 29.33 26.48
CA ASP A 349 -25.41 28.34 27.52
C ASP A 349 -26.16 27.09 27.02
N VAL A 350 -27.03 27.22 26.00
CA VAL A 350 -27.79 26.09 25.43
C VAL A 350 -26.91 24.96 24.88
N PHE A 351 -25.65 25.25 24.53
CA PHE A 351 -24.70 24.27 24.01
C PHE A 351 -23.86 23.58 25.10
N HIS A 352 -23.99 23.98 26.36
CA HIS A 352 -23.07 23.58 27.42
C HIS A 352 -23.78 22.85 28.57
N LYS A 353 -23.26 21.67 28.97
CA LYS A 353 -23.74 20.92 30.14
C LYS A 353 -23.54 21.67 31.46
N LYS A 354 -22.57 22.59 31.53
CA LYS A 354 -22.26 23.44 32.71
C LYS A 354 -22.18 24.93 32.30
N PRO A 355 -23.32 25.60 32.12
CA PRO A 355 -23.39 27.03 31.73
C PRO A 355 -22.51 27.97 32.55
N ALA A 356 -22.45 27.80 33.87
CA ALA A 356 -21.68 28.65 34.78
C ALA A 356 -20.16 28.61 34.51
N HIS A 357 -19.63 27.46 34.06
CA HIS A 357 -18.22 27.31 33.72
C HIS A 357 -17.87 28.09 32.45
N GLN A 358 -18.72 27.97 31.41
CA GLN A 358 -18.53 28.71 30.16
C GLN A 358 -18.61 30.22 30.38
N ARG A 359 -19.59 30.67 31.17
CA ARG A 359 -19.73 32.08 31.53
C ARG A 359 -18.50 32.67 32.22
N HIS A 360 -17.81 31.89 33.05
CA HIS A 360 -16.56 32.34 33.69
C HIS A 360 -15.41 32.53 32.68
N ILE A 361 -15.32 31.66 31.66
CA ILE A 361 -14.29 31.76 30.62
C ILE A 361 -14.55 32.94 29.70
N ILE A 362 -15.77 33.09 29.19
CA ILE A 362 -16.10 34.15 28.23
C ILE A 362 -16.13 35.54 28.86
N SER A 363 -16.45 35.66 30.16
CA SER A 363 -16.48 36.97 30.83
C SER A 363 -15.09 37.50 31.19
N ASN A 364 -14.03 36.69 31.05
CA ASN A 364 -12.64 37.08 31.26
C ASN A 364 -11.89 37.18 29.93
N PRO A 365 -11.68 38.39 29.36
CA PRO A 365 -10.99 38.57 28.10
C PRO A 365 -9.54 38.07 28.11
N ASP A 366 -8.89 38.00 29.27
CA ASP A 366 -7.50 37.50 29.40
C ASP A 366 -7.41 35.97 29.33
N ALA A 367 -8.54 35.27 29.44
CA ALA A 367 -8.65 33.83 29.23
C ALA A 367 -8.87 33.46 27.75
N LEU A 368 -8.93 34.44 26.84
CA LEU A 368 -9.14 34.27 25.41
C LEU A 368 -7.89 34.71 24.60
N PRO A 369 -7.45 33.96 23.57
CA PRO A 369 -8.17 32.87 22.94
C PRO A 369 -8.14 31.55 23.71
N PHE A 370 -9.24 30.81 23.64
CA PHE A 370 -9.37 29.48 24.24
C PHE A 370 -9.86 28.49 23.18
N THR A 371 -9.18 27.34 23.06
CA THR A 371 -9.59 26.27 22.17
C THR A 371 -9.89 25.00 22.96
N SER A 372 -11.01 24.34 22.66
CA SER A 372 -11.38 23.07 23.28
C SER A 372 -12.14 22.20 22.30
N ASN A 373 -11.87 20.90 22.34
CA ASN A 373 -12.71 19.91 21.68
C ASN A 373 -13.88 19.57 22.61
N ILE A 374 -15.07 19.49 22.05
CA ILE A 374 -16.29 19.12 22.77
C ILE A 374 -17.00 18.00 22.03
N ALA A 375 -17.67 17.13 22.79
CA ALA A 375 -18.56 16.12 22.26
C ALA A 375 -20.02 16.47 22.63
N VAL A 376 -20.88 16.54 21.62
CA VAL A 376 -22.31 16.84 21.76
C VAL A 376 -23.08 15.72 21.08
N GLY A 377 -23.64 14.80 21.88
CA GLY A 377 -24.21 13.56 21.35
C GLY A 377 -23.14 12.68 20.73
N GLY A 378 -23.35 12.27 19.47
CA GLY A 378 -22.37 11.56 18.65
C GLY A 378 -21.44 12.47 17.83
N LEU A 379 -21.58 13.80 17.93
CA LEU A 379 -20.79 14.77 17.17
C LEU A 379 -19.61 15.28 17.99
N GLU A 380 -18.52 15.60 17.31
CA GLU A 380 -17.31 16.15 17.92
C GLU A 380 -16.92 17.46 17.21
N PHE A 381 -16.71 18.52 17.99
CA PHE A 381 -16.38 19.85 17.47
C PHE A 381 -15.13 20.41 18.15
N THR A 382 -14.29 21.11 17.40
CA THR A 382 -13.30 22.04 17.95
C THR A 382 -13.92 23.42 18.05
N LEU A 383 -13.97 23.99 19.25
CA LEU A 383 -14.40 25.36 19.48
C LEU A 383 -13.20 26.24 19.78
N THR A 384 -13.03 27.32 19.03
CA THR A 384 -12.05 28.37 19.33
C THR A 384 -12.77 29.67 19.65
N CYS A 385 -12.64 30.12 20.89
CA CYS A 385 -13.26 31.35 21.38
C CYS A 385 -12.22 32.47 21.43
N ILE A 386 -12.55 33.64 20.86
CA ILE A 386 -11.71 34.84 20.81
C ILE A 386 -12.46 36.05 21.39
N ALA A 387 -11.73 37.04 21.92
CA ALA A 387 -12.33 38.25 22.47
C ALA A 387 -12.56 39.34 21.40
N MET A 388 -13.80 39.76 21.18
CA MET A 388 -14.11 40.91 20.33
C MET A 388 -13.96 42.22 21.11
N ARG A 389 -13.44 43.27 20.45
CA ARG A 389 -13.21 44.60 21.03
C ARG A 389 -13.82 45.70 20.17
N ASP A 390 -14.28 46.78 20.79
CA ASP A 390 -14.74 47.99 20.08
C ASP A 390 -13.55 48.84 19.57
N THR A 391 -13.87 49.96 18.92
CA THR A 391 -12.89 50.92 18.37
C THR A 391 -12.05 51.62 19.44
N GLN A 392 -12.42 51.53 20.72
CA GLN A 392 -11.69 52.07 21.87
C GLN A 392 -10.88 50.97 22.60
N GLY A 393 -10.95 49.72 22.14
CA GLY A 393 -10.25 48.58 22.71
C GLY A 393 -10.99 47.89 23.87
N ASN A 394 -12.22 48.31 24.20
CA ASN A 394 -13.01 47.68 25.24
C ASN A 394 -13.53 46.34 24.76
N TYR A 395 -13.53 45.34 25.64
CA TYR A 395 -14.18 44.06 25.36
C TYR A 395 -15.67 44.27 25.12
N ILE A 396 -16.23 43.64 24.08
CA ILE A 396 -17.66 43.72 23.72
C ILE A 396 -18.37 42.36 23.69
N GLY A 397 -17.63 41.26 23.77
CA GLY A 397 -18.19 39.90 23.83
C GLY A 397 -17.31 38.88 23.12
N PRO A 398 -17.62 37.57 23.22
CA PRO A 398 -16.82 36.52 22.61
C PRO A 398 -17.28 36.24 21.17
N ALA A 399 -16.33 35.89 20.31
CA ALA A 399 -16.59 35.24 19.04
C ALA A 399 -16.12 33.77 19.12
N LEU A 400 -16.96 32.84 18.68
CA LEU A 400 -16.69 31.40 18.69
C LEU A 400 -16.60 30.89 17.26
N GLN A 401 -15.47 30.30 16.93
CA GLN A 401 -15.28 29.49 15.73
C GLN A 401 -15.63 28.04 16.03
N TRP A 402 -16.43 27.42 15.16
CA TRP A 402 -16.76 25.99 15.21
C TRP A 402 -16.10 25.24 14.06
N GLU A 403 -15.56 24.07 14.35
CA GLU A 403 -15.04 23.13 13.36
C GLU A 403 -15.57 21.74 13.70
N ASP A 404 -16.31 21.13 12.77
CA ASP A 404 -16.81 19.75 12.90
C ASP A 404 -15.67 18.77 12.60
N ILE A 405 -15.25 18.03 13.62
CA ILE A 405 -14.18 17.02 13.53
C ILE A 405 -14.73 15.61 13.69
N THR A 406 -16.05 15.42 13.58
CA THR A 406 -16.71 14.14 13.84
C THR A 406 -16.17 13.02 12.94
N GLU A 407 -16.14 13.25 11.62
CA GLU A 407 -15.61 12.28 10.65
C GLU A 407 -14.12 12.00 10.88
N LEU A 408 -13.34 13.02 11.27
CA LEU A 408 -11.90 12.89 11.52
C LEU A 408 -11.61 12.02 12.75
N GLN A 409 -12.31 12.28 13.86
CA GLN A 409 -12.11 11.56 15.12
C GLN A 409 -12.65 10.14 15.07
N ASP A 410 -13.78 9.91 14.39
CA ASP A 410 -14.25 8.55 14.14
C ASP A 410 -13.29 7.78 13.23
N GLY A 411 -12.88 8.38 12.10
CA GLY A 411 -11.90 7.78 11.19
C GLY A 411 -10.59 7.42 11.89
N GLN A 412 -10.06 8.32 12.72
CA GLN A 412 -8.86 8.07 13.52
C GLN A 412 -9.05 6.88 14.47
N ARG A 413 -10.17 6.79 15.19
CA ARG A 413 -10.46 5.66 16.09
C ARG A 413 -10.61 4.35 15.34
N GLN A 414 -11.28 4.35 14.19
CA GLN A 414 -11.44 3.15 13.36
C GLN A 414 -10.10 2.66 12.80
N VAL A 415 -9.26 3.57 12.29
CA VAL A 415 -7.91 3.26 11.84
C VAL A 415 -7.06 2.70 12.99
N GLU A 416 -7.07 3.32 14.17
CA GLU A 416 -6.32 2.82 15.33
C GLU A 416 -6.79 1.43 15.77
N ALA A 417 -8.10 1.20 15.80
CA ALA A 417 -8.67 -0.09 16.16
C ALA A 417 -8.25 -1.20 15.17
N LEU A 418 -8.27 -0.89 13.88
CA LEU A 418 -7.91 -1.83 12.83
C LEU A 418 -6.39 -2.10 12.80
N ILE A 419 -5.55 -1.10 13.07
CA ILE A 419 -4.11 -1.30 13.27
C ILE A 419 -3.86 -2.24 14.47
N LYS A 420 -4.55 -2.05 15.59
CA LYS A 420 -4.42 -2.94 16.76
C LYS A 420 -4.80 -4.39 16.44
N LYS A 421 -5.85 -4.61 15.65
CA LYS A 421 -6.26 -5.94 15.17
C LYS A 421 -5.23 -6.54 14.21
N ALA A 422 -4.74 -5.76 13.26
CA ALA A 422 -3.72 -6.19 12.32
C ALA A 422 -2.40 -6.59 13.00
N ILE A 423 -1.98 -5.86 14.06
CA ILE A 423 -0.78 -6.20 14.86
C ILE A 423 -0.88 -7.59 15.49
N VAL A 424 -2.08 -8.02 15.91
CA VAL A 424 -2.29 -9.36 16.48
C VAL A 424 -2.64 -10.42 15.44
N GLY A 425 -2.60 -10.07 14.15
CA GLY A 425 -2.87 -10.98 13.03
C GLY A 425 -4.34 -11.11 12.64
N ASP A 426 -5.24 -10.33 13.22
CA ASP A 426 -6.64 -10.26 12.79
C ASP A 426 -6.78 -9.24 11.66
N LEU A 427 -6.78 -9.74 10.43
CA LEU A 427 -6.74 -8.95 9.20
C LEU A 427 -8.07 -8.97 8.43
N ASN A 428 -9.14 -9.55 8.98
CA ASN A 428 -10.41 -9.71 8.25
C ASN A 428 -11.34 -8.50 8.35
N ASP A 429 -11.14 -7.64 9.34
CA ASP A 429 -11.97 -6.46 9.53
C ASP A 429 -11.63 -5.33 8.54
N ARG A 430 -12.63 -4.53 8.18
CA ARG A 430 -12.51 -3.40 7.25
C ARG A 430 -13.15 -2.15 7.83
N ILE A 431 -12.64 -0.99 7.45
CA ILE A 431 -13.28 0.31 7.73
C ILE A 431 -14.50 0.43 6.82
N ASP A 432 -15.68 0.75 7.36
CA ASP A 432 -16.82 1.12 6.53
C ASP A 432 -16.58 2.50 5.93
N THR A 433 -16.19 2.56 4.66
CA THR A 433 -15.86 3.82 3.98
C THR A 433 -17.07 4.56 3.44
N SER A 434 -18.27 3.96 3.52
CA SER A 434 -19.50 4.56 3.02
C SER A 434 -19.98 5.74 3.87
N VAL A 435 -19.60 5.79 5.14
CA VAL A 435 -19.96 6.85 6.10
C VAL A 435 -19.01 8.05 6.07
N TYR A 436 -17.90 7.97 5.32
CA TYR A 436 -16.89 9.01 5.23
C TYR A 436 -16.88 9.71 3.87
N SER A 437 -16.40 10.95 3.85
CA SER A 437 -16.20 11.72 2.63
C SER A 437 -14.79 12.32 2.53
N GLY A 438 -14.37 12.71 1.32
CA GLY A 438 -13.06 13.33 1.07
C GLY A 438 -11.87 12.49 1.54
N PHE A 439 -10.93 13.11 2.26
CA PHE A 439 -9.68 12.49 2.71
C PHE A 439 -9.88 11.26 3.60
N MET A 440 -10.86 11.26 4.50
CA MET A 440 -11.10 10.10 5.40
C MET A 440 -11.56 8.86 4.62
N LYS A 441 -12.35 9.05 3.57
CA LYS A 441 -12.75 7.96 2.67
C LYS A 441 -11.55 7.38 1.92
N GLU A 442 -10.72 8.24 1.32
CA GLU A 442 -9.50 7.81 0.61
C GLU A 442 -8.54 7.06 1.53
N LEU A 443 -8.37 7.53 2.77
CA LEU A 443 -7.57 6.86 3.78
C LEU A 443 -8.14 5.48 4.13
N GLY A 444 -9.45 5.39 4.38
CA GLY A 444 -10.12 4.12 4.69
C GLY A 444 -10.03 3.12 3.54
N ASP A 445 -10.25 3.55 2.30
CA ASP A 445 -10.16 2.72 1.10
C ASP A 445 -8.70 2.24 0.90
N GLY A 446 -7.71 3.12 1.12
CA GLY A 446 -6.30 2.76 1.06
C GLY A 446 -5.88 1.73 2.12
N VAL A 447 -6.37 1.87 3.35
CA VAL A 447 -6.12 0.91 4.45
C VAL A 447 -6.78 -0.45 4.15
N ASN A 448 -8.03 -0.45 3.68
CA ASN A 448 -8.74 -1.66 3.28
C ASN A 448 -8.02 -2.39 2.14
N SER A 449 -7.59 -1.66 1.10
CA SER A 449 -6.85 -2.21 -0.03
C SER A 449 -5.49 -2.79 0.38
N LEU A 450 -4.79 -2.13 1.31
CA LEU A 450 -3.57 -2.68 1.90
C LEU A 450 -3.86 -4.01 2.60
N LEU A 451 -4.90 -4.09 3.45
CA LEU A 451 -5.28 -5.33 4.11
C LEU A 451 -5.69 -6.43 3.12
N ASP A 452 -6.48 -6.13 2.09
CA ASP A 452 -6.87 -7.10 1.06
C ASP A 452 -5.66 -7.70 0.34
N THR A 453 -4.67 -6.85 0.06
CA THR A 453 -3.39 -7.26 -0.55
C THR A 453 -2.56 -8.14 0.38
N LEU A 454 -2.67 -7.97 1.71
CA LEU A 454 -1.98 -8.81 2.70
C LEU A 454 -2.71 -10.13 2.96
N VAL A 455 -4.04 -10.11 3.06
CA VAL A 455 -4.85 -11.27 3.45
C VAL A 455 -4.81 -12.37 2.39
N THR A 456 -4.90 -12.01 1.12
CA THR A 456 -5.01 -13.00 0.03
C THR A 456 -3.78 -13.93 -0.06
N PRO A 457 -2.52 -13.41 -0.14
CA PRO A 457 -1.34 -14.26 -0.20
C PRO A 457 -1.10 -15.06 1.09
N LEU A 458 -1.38 -14.46 2.27
CA LEU A 458 -1.21 -15.14 3.55
C LEU A 458 -2.23 -16.27 3.73
N GLY A 459 -3.49 -16.05 3.34
CA GLY A 459 -4.55 -17.05 3.38
C GLY A 459 -4.24 -18.24 2.49
N GLU A 460 -3.80 -17.99 1.24
CA GLU A 460 -3.39 -19.07 0.32
C GLU A 460 -2.16 -19.81 0.84
N CYS A 461 -1.18 -19.11 1.40
CA CYS A 461 -0.01 -19.74 2.03
C CYS A 461 -0.42 -20.67 3.19
N ILE A 462 -1.30 -20.21 4.09
CA ILE A 462 -1.82 -21.02 5.20
C ILE A 462 -2.57 -22.24 4.67
N GLN A 463 -3.43 -22.08 3.66
CA GLN A 463 -4.18 -23.17 3.07
C GLN A 463 -3.26 -24.22 2.43
N VAL A 464 -2.28 -23.79 1.64
CA VAL A 464 -1.31 -24.68 0.98
C VAL A 464 -0.45 -25.39 2.03
N MET A 465 0.08 -24.67 3.02
CA MET A 465 0.91 -25.28 4.07
C MET A 465 0.12 -26.20 5.00
N SER A 466 -1.17 -25.93 5.22
CA SER A 466 -2.07 -26.85 5.94
C SER A 466 -2.29 -28.12 5.12
N GLY A 467 -2.50 -28.00 3.81
CA GLY A 467 -2.55 -29.14 2.90
C GLY A 467 -1.28 -29.99 2.94
N VAL A 468 -0.10 -29.35 2.94
CA VAL A 468 1.19 -30.05 3.09
C VAL A 468 1.31 -30.77 4.43
N ALA A 469 0.82 -30.17 5.52
CA ALA A 469 0.78 -30.80 6.85
C ALA A 469 -0.14 -32.03 6.89
N ASP A 470 -1.22 -32.02 6.12
CA ASP A 470 -2.13 -33.16 5.92
C ASP A 470 -1.60 -34.18 4.88
N GLY A 471 -0.37 -33.99 4.38
CA GLY A 471 0.27 -34.88 3.42
C GLY A 471 -0.01 -34.56 1.95
N ASN A 472 -0.81 -33.54 1.64
CA ASN A 472 -1.10 -33.14 0.27
C ASN A 472 0.01 -32.30 -0.36
N LEU A 473 0.92 -32.99 -1.06
CA LEU A 473 2.02 -32.37 -1.79
C LEU A 473 1.65 -31.93 -3.21
N ASN A 474 0.39 -31.98 -3.63
CA ASN A 474 -0.07 -31.48 -4.95
C ASN A 474 -0.57 -30.04 -4.90
N SER A 475 -0.61 -29.44 -3.71
CA SER A 475 -1.01 -28.05 -3.52
C SER A 475 0.11 -27.09 -3.96
N SER A 476 -0.27 -25.92 -4.45
CA SER A 476 0.67 -24.84 -4.81
C SER A 476 -0.02 -23.50 -4.68
N MET A 477 0.74 -22.45 -4.34
CA MET A 477 0.28 -21.07 -4.46
C MET A 477 0.22 -20.71 -5.94
N SER A 478 -0.99 -20.58 -6.47
CA SER A 478 -1.32 -20.52 -7.90
C SER A 478 -1.54 -19.09 -8.42
N ASN A 479 -1.90 -18.17 -7.53
CA ASN A 479 -2.10 -16.78 -7.89
C ASN A 479 -0.76 -16.09 -8.22
N ASP A 480 -0.81 -15.13 -9.15
CA ASP A 480 0.35 -14.32 -9.50
C ASP A 480 0.52 -13.22 -8.46
N PHE A 481 1.59 -13.31 -7.68
CA PHE A 481 1.89 -12.37 -6.61
C PHE A 481 3.15 -11.57 -6.94
N ASP A 482 3.09 -10.26 -6.76
CA ASP A 482 4.22 -9.37 -6.98
C ASP A 482 5.11 -9.22 -5.74
N GLY A 483 6.33 -8.74 -5.95
CA GLY A 483 7.27 -8.34 -4.89
C GLY A 483 7.59 -9.47 -3.90
N GLU A 484 7.49 -9.18 -2.60
CA GLU A 484 7.84 -10.14 -1.53
C GLU A 484 6.83 -11.29 -1.42
N PHE A 485 5.56 -11.09 -1.78
CA PHE A 485 4.56 -12.16 -1.80
C PHE A 485 4.85 -13.17 -2.92
N GLY A 486 5.30 -12.69 -4.08
CA GLY A 486 5.80 -13.55 -5.15
C GLY A 486 7.02 -14.37 -4.72
N ARG A 487 7.96 -13.76 -3.98
CA ARG A 487 9.11 -14.49 -3.41
C ARG A 487 8.68 -15.56 -2.39
N LEU A 488 7.70 -15.26 -1.53
CA LEU A 488 7.11 -16.21 -0.59
C LEU A 488 6.44 -17.38 -1.32
N ALA A 489 5.57 -17.10 -2.30
CA ALA A 489 4.90 -18.12 -3.10
C ALA A 489 5.88 -19.04 -3.81
N ASN A 490 6.93 -18.48 -4.43
CA ASN A 490 7.98 -19.25 -5.06
C ASN A 490 8.75 -20.12 -4.06
N ALA A 491 9.07 -19.61 -2.86
CA ALA A 491 9.76 -20.36 -1.82
C ALA A 491 8.90 -21.53 -1.30
N VAL A 492 7.61 -21.31 -1.07
CA VAL A 492 6.64 -22.34 -0.67
C VAL A 492 6.53 -23.41 -1.76
N ASN A 493 6.26 -23.01 -3.01
CA ASN A 493 6.13 -23.92 -4.15
C ASN A 493 7.41 -24.75 -4.37
N THR A 494 8.58 -24.11 -4.30
CA THR A 494 9.88 -24.80 -4.40
C THR A 494 10.07 -25.82 -3.28
N SER A 495 9.66 -25.49 -2.05
CA SER A 495 9.74 -26.40 -0.90
C SER A 495 8.84 -27.63 -1.11
N ILE A 496 7.62 -27.43 -1.60
CA ILE A 496 6.68 -28.51 -1.91
C ILE A 496 7.23 -29.41 -3.02
N VAL A 497 7.77 -28.82 -4.09
CA VAL A 497 8.41 -29.59 -5.19
C VAL A 497 9.59 -30.42 -4.66
N ASN A 498 10.43 -29.86 -3.80
CA ASN A 498 11.55 -30.59 -3.22
C ASN A 498 11.08 -31.75 -2.32
N LEU A 499 10.05 -31.53 -1.50
CA LEU A 499 9.44 -32.60 -0.68
C LEU A 499 8.79 -33.68 -1.54
N ARG A 500 8.10 -33.31 -2.61
CA ARG A 500 7.51 -34.24 -3.59
C ARG A 500 8.58 -35.11 -4.23
N ASN A 501 9.65 -34.49 -4.74
CA ASN A 501 10.78 -35.19 -5.32
C ASN A 501 11.49 -36.13 -4.32
N MET A 502 11.61 -35.71 -3.05
CA MET A 502 12.19 -36.53 -2.00
C MET A 502 11.29 -37.75 -1.69
N THR A 503 9.99 -37.54 -1.55
CA THR A 503 8.98 -38.59 -1.34
C THR A 503 9.00 -39.60 -2.47
N GLU A 504 8.97 -39.14 -3.73
CA GLU A 504 9.02 -40.01 -4.92
C GLU A 504 10.31 -40.86 -4.97
N LYS A 505 11.46 -40.25 -4.65
CA LYS A 505 12.74 -40.97 -4.58
C LYS A 505 12.74 -42.01 -3.46
N ILE A 506 12.17 -41.70 -2.29
CA ILE A 506 12.07 -42.65 -1.17
C ILE A 506 11.12 -43.79 -1.53
N THR A 507 9.94 -43.51 -2.10
CA THR A 507 8.98 -44.52 -2.57
C THR A 507 9.63 -45.46 -3.58
N THR A 508 10.29 -44.91 -4.61
CA THR A 508 10.97 -45.71 -5.65
C THR A 508 12.12 -46.53 -5.08
N SER A 509 12.87 -45.99 -4.12
CA SER A 509 13.98 -46.70 -3.49
C SER A 509 13.49 -47.81 -2.56
N SER A 510 12.42 -47.56 -1.80
CA SER A 510 11.80 -48.54 -0.91
C SER A 510 11.16 -49.69 -1.69
N ALA A 511 10.51 -49.40 -2.81
CA ALA A 511 10.01 -50.41 -3.74
C ALA A 511 11.15 -51.28 -4.29
N ARG A 512 12.27 -50.66 -4.69
CA ARG A 512 13.46 -51.39 -5.15
C ARG A 512 14.06 -52.28 -4.05
N VAL A 513 14.15 -51.79 -2.81
CA VAL A 513 14.61 -52.60 -1.67
C VAL A 513 13.68 -53.79 -1.43
N ALA A 514 12.36 -53.58 -1.46
CA ALA A 514 11.40 -54.67 -1.27
C ALA A 514 11.48 -55.73 -2.37
N THR A 515 11.63 -55.33 -3.64
CA THR A 515 11.83 -56.25 -4.77
C THR A 515 13.16 -56.99 -4.66
N ALA A 516 14.27 -56.28 -4.47
CA ALA A 516 15.60 -56.89 -4.35
C ALA A 516 15.67 -57.86 -3.15
N SER A 517 15.03 -57.52 -2.04
CA SER A 517 14.96 -58.42 -0.87
C SER A 517 14.14 -59.68 -1.16
N SER A 518 13.11 -59.58 -2.01
CA SER A 518 12.36 -60.75 -2.46
C SER A 518 13.18 -61.63 -3.41
N GLU A 519 13.98 -61.03 -4.30
CA GLU A 519 14.92 -61.77 -5.16
C GLU A 519 16.02 -62.45 -4.34
N ILE A 520 16.55 -61.80 -3.30
CA ILE A 520 17.51 -62.42 -2.38
C ILE A 520 16.85 -63.58 -1.63
N ALA A 521 15.62 -63.42 -1.14
CA ALA A 521 14.91 -64.51 -0.46
C ALA A 521 14.73 -65.73 -1.38
N GLU A 522 14.30 -65.53 -2.63
CA GLU A 522 14.18 -66.61 -3.62
C GLU A 522 15.53 -67.26 -3.95
N GLY A 523 16.58 -66.46 -4.14
CA GLY A 523 17.94 -66.98 -4.36
C GLY A 523 18.49 -67.73 -3.15
N ASN A 524 18.07 -67.36 -1.95
CA ASN A 524 18.47 -68.01 -0.71
C ASN A 524 17.71 -69.33 -0.48
N ASP A 525 16.46 -69.42 -0.95
CA ASP A 525 15.71 -70.70 -0.99
C ASP A 525 16.41 -71.70 -1.94
N ASP A 526 16.89 -71.26 -3.12
CA ASP A 526 17.71 -72.09 -4.02
C ASP A 526 19.03 -72.52 -3.35
N LEU A 527 19.70 -71.58 -2.67
CA LEU A 527 20.92 -71.89 -1.92
C LEU A 527 20.65 -72.92 -0.81
N SER A 528 19.54 -72.80 -0.09
CA SER A 528 19.11 -73.77 0.93
C SER A 528 19.00 -75.17 0.34
N GLN A 529 18.29 -75.30 -0.78
CA GLN A 529 18.10 -76.58 -1.46
C GLN A 529 19.45 -77.18 -1.92
N ARG A 530 20.37 -76.34 -2.38
CA ARG A 530 21.72 -76.77 -2.76
C ARG A 530 22.57 -77.19 -1.56
N VAL A 531 22.46 -76.51 -0.42
CA VAL A 531 23.13 -76.89 0.83
C VAL A 531 22.61 -78.24 1.33
N GLU A 532 21.29 -78.45 1.30
CA GLU A 532 20.69 -79.75 1.64
C GLU A 532 21.17 -80.88 0.71
N SER A 533 21.18 -80.63 -0.61
CA SER A 533 21.70 -81.61 -1.56
C SER A 533 23.20 -81.87 -1.38
N GLN A 534 23.97 -80.84 -1.03
CA GLN A 534 25.40 -80.98 -0.75
C GLN A 534 25.64 -81.79 0.52
N ALA A 535 24.85 -81.58 1.57
CA ALA A 535 24.89 -82.38 2.79
C ALA A 535 24.63 -83.86 2.50
N ALA A 536 23.57 -84.16 1.72
CA ALA A 536 23.24 -85.54 1.33
C ALA A 536 24.37 -86.20 0.51
N ASN A 537 24.96 -85.47 -0.44
CA ASN A 537 26.09 -85.98 -1.24
C ASN A 537 27.35 -86.19 -0.38
N LEU A 538 27.60 -85.33 0.62
CA LEU A 538 28.70 -85.49 1.55
C LEU A 538 28.50 -86.71 2.46
N GLU A 539 27.27 -86.97 2.90
CA GLU A 539 26.92 -88.17 3.68
C GLU A 539 27.17 -89.46 2.87
N GLU A 540 26.74 -89.51 1.60
CA GLU A 540 27.02 -90.64 0.71
C GLU A 540 28.53 -90.80 0.41
N THR A 541 29.24 -89.67 0.25
CA THR A 541 30.69 -89.68 0.07
C THR A 541 31.40 -90.20 1.31
N ALA A 542 31.00 -89.76 2.51
CA ALA A 542 31.57 -90.22 3.77
C ALA A 542 31.35 -91.72 3.96
N ALA A 543 30.13 -92.24 3.72
CA ALA A 543 29.83 -93.66 3.77
C ALA A 543 30.68 -94.47 2.76
N SER A 544 30.84 -93.96 1.54
CA SER A 544 31.70 -94.57 0.52
C SER A 544 33.17 -94.59 0.94
N MET A 545 33.65 -93.53 1.60
CA MET A 545 35.00 -93.44 2.13
C MET A 545 35.22 -94.41 3.30
N GLU A 546 34.25 -94.60 4.19
CA GLU A 546 34.33 -95.62 5.25
C GLU A 546 34.43 -97.02 4.66
N GLN A 547 33.59 -97.35 3.67
CA GLN A 547 33.64 -98.64 2.97
C GLN A 547 34.97 -98.84 2.23
N MET A 548 35.49 -97.78 1.59
CA MET A 548 36.78 -97.82 0.91
C MET A 548 37.94 -98.02 1.91
N THR A 549 37.91 -97.33 3.05
CA THR A 549 38.89 -97.49 4.14
C THR A 549 38.91 -98.94 4.63
N ALA A 550 37.72 -99.53 4.88
CA ALA A 550 37.59 -100.91 5.29
C ALA A 550 38.18 -101.88 4.25
N THR A 551 37.85 -101.67 2.96
CA THR A 551 38.33 -102.52 1.87
C THR A 551 39.85 -102.43 1.68
N VAL A 552 40.43 -101.23 1.76
CA VAL A 552 41.88 -101.02 1.63
C VAL A 552 42.63 -101.66 2.81
N ARG A 553 42.10 -101.53 4.03
CA ARG A 553 42.66 -102.20 5.21
C ARG A 553 42.60 -103.72 5.07
N GLN A 554 41.47 -104.25 4.63
CA GLN A 554 41.30 -105.68 4.35
C GLN A 554 42.27 -106.16 3.27
N ASN A 555 42.52 -105.38 2.21
CA ASN A 555 43.50 -105.71 1.18
C ASN A 555 44.93 -105.77 1.74
N ALA A 556 45.29 -104.86 2.65
CA ALA A 556 46.59 -104.90 3.33
C ALA A 556 46.76 -106.16 4.18
N ASP A 557 45.71 -106.54 4.93
CA ASP A 557 45.71 -107.76 5.76
C ASP A 557 45.74 -109.03 4.89
N ASN A 558 44.95 -109.07 3.80
CA ASN A 558 44.95 -110.16 2.83
C ASN A 558 46.31 -110.31 2.14
N ALA A 559 46.96 -109.19 1.77
CA ALA A 559 48.31 -109.21 1.22
C ALA A 559 49.30 -109.79 2.23
N LYS A 560 49.23 -109.38 3.50
CA LYS A 560 50.07 -109.95 4.55
C LYS A 560 49.86 -111.46 4.71
N GLY A 561 48.61 -111.92 4.75
CA GLY A 561 48.28 -113.35 4.81
C GLY A 561 48.76 -114.14 3.59
N ALA A 562 48.59 -113.59 2.38
CA ALA A 562 49.09 -114.20 1.15
C ALA A 562 50.62 -114.29 1.12
N ASN A 563 51.32 -113.30 1.70
CA ASN A 563 52.77 -113.29 1.82
C ASN A 563 53.27 -114.44 2.72
N GLU A 564 52.61 -114.66 3.86
CA GLU A 564 52.91 -115.76 4.77
C GLU A 564 52.67 -117.13 4.10
N LEU A 565 51.59 -117.26 3.32
CA LEU A 565 51.28 -118.48 2.60
C LEU A 565 52.27 -118.76 1.46
N ALA A 566 52.69 -117.72 0.72
CA ALA A 566 53.70 -117.81 -0.31
C ALA A 566 55.06 -118.23 0.27
N ASP A 567 55.47 -117.64 1.38
CA ASP A 567 56.71 -118.02 2.10
C ASP A 567 56.67 -119.49 2.56
N ASP A 568 55.53 -119.97 3.07
CA ASP A 568 55.36 -121.38 3.42
C ASP A 568 55.43 -122.32 2.19
N ALA A 569 54.81 -121.93 1.08
CA ALA A 569 54.88 -122.67 -0.18
C ALA A 569 56.32 -122.72 -0.71
N ALA A 570 57.07 -121.62 -0.65
CA ALA A 570 58.48 -121.56 -1.05
C ALA A 570 59.35 -122.49 -0.20
N ARG A 571 59.17 -122.50 1.13
CA ARG A 571 59.86 -123.43 2.03
C ARG A 571 59.56 -124.89 1.71
N LYS A 572 58.29 -125.22 1.45
CA LYS A 572 57.88 -126.59 1.09
C LYS A 572 58.46 -127.02 -0.26
N ALA A 573 58.45 -126.14 -1.25
CA ALA A 573 59.06 -126.39 -2.57
C ALA A 573 60.58 -126.56 -2.47
N SER A 574 61.26 -125.71 -1.69
CA SER A 574 62.71 -125.84 -1.42
C SER A 574 63.05 -127.17 -0.75
N LYS A 575 62.29 -127.57 0.27
CA LYS A 575 62.45 -128.89 0.91
C LYS A 575 62.16 -130.04 -0.06
N GLY A 576 61.18 -129.89 -0.95
CA GLY A 576 60.92 -130.82 -2.04
C GLY A 576 62.13 -130.96 -2.97
N GLY A 577 62.76 -129.83 -3.33
CA GLY A 577 63.99 -129.79 -4.12
C GLY A 577 65.15 -130.54 -3.44
N ASP A 578 65.33 -130.36 -2.13
CA ASP A 578 66.36 -131.09 -1.36
C ASP A 578 66.13 -132.61 -1.41
N VAL A 579 64.89 -133.07 -1.25
CA VAL A 579 64.54 -134.50 -1.31
C VAL A 579 64.78 -135.06 -2.71
N VAL A 580 64.42 -134.31 -3.76
CA VAL A 580 64.72 -134.69 -5.14
C VAL A 580 66.22 -134.77 -5.38
N GLY A 581 67.01 -133.81 -4.88
CA GLY A 581 68.48 -133.87 -4.97
C GLY A 581 69.10 -135.09 -4.28
N GLN A 582 68.54 -135.51 -3.13
CA GLN A 582 68.91 -136.77 -2.49
C GLN A 582 68.53 -137.99 -3.35
N ALA A 583 67.36 -137.96 -4.00
CA ALA A 583 66.92 -139.03 -4.90
C ALA A 583 67.81 -139.16 -6.15
N VAL A 584 68.25 -138.05 -6.76
CA VAL A 584 69.24 -138.04 -7.86
C VAL A 584 70.54 -138.71 -7.41
N THR A 585 71.04 -138.33 -6.23
CA THR A 585 72.26 -138.90 -5.65
C THR A 585 72.12 -140.42 -5.45
N ALA A 586 70.97 -140.88 -4.95
CA ALA A 586 70.68 -142.29 -4.76
C ALA A 586 70.58 -143.04 -6.10
N MET A 587 69.89 -142.48 -7.11
CA MET A 587 69.79 -143.07 -8.45
C MET A 587 71.15 -143.17 -9.14
N SER A 588 71.99 -142.14 -9.03
CA SER A 588 73.38 -142.17 -9.50
C SER A 588 74.20 -143.27 -8.80
N GLY A 589 73.99 -143.46 -7.49
CA GLY A 589 74.56 -144.58 -6.74
C GLY A 589 74.11 -145.95 -7.28
N ILE A 590 72.82 -146.12 -7.57
CA ILE A 590 72.25 -147.35 -8.14
C ILE A 590 72.78 -147.61 -9.55
N ASN A 591 72.88 -146.58 -10.40
CA ASN A 591 73.44 -146.68 -11.74
C ASN A 591 74.89 -147.17 -11.71
N ASN A 592 75.71 -146.55 -10.86
CA ASN A 592 77.11 -146.95 -10.67
C ASN A 592 77.25 -148.39 -10.13
N ALA A 593 76.39 -148.79 -9.19
CA ALA A 593 76.35 -150.16 -8.68
C ALA A 593 75.95 -151.17 -9.78
N SER A 594 74.96 -150.82 -10.60
CA SER A 594 74.48 -151.66 -11.70
C SER A 594 75.54 -151.84 -12.79
N LYS A 595 76.28 -150.78 -13.14
CA LYS A 595 77.44 -150.86 -14.05
C LYS A 595 78.54 -151.78 -13.51
N LYS A 596 78.88 -151.67 -12.22
CA LYS A 596 79.83 -152.59 -11.58
C LYS A 596 79.35 -154.04 -11.61
N ILE A 597 78.06 -154.29 -11.41
CA ILE A 597 77.49 -155.64 -11.54
C ILE A 597 77.63 -156.12 -12.99
N ALA A 598 77.34 -155.29 -13.99
CA ALA A 598 77.50 -155.64 -15.41
C ALA A 598 78.96 -156.05 -15.74
N ASP A 599 79.94 -155.34 -15.18
CA ASP A 599 81.37 -155.66 -15.33
C ASP A 599 81.72 -157.02 -14.70
N ILE A 600 81.24 -157.28 -13.47
CA ILE A 600 81.44 -158.56 -12.78
C ILE A 600 80.82 -159.72 -13.57
N ILE A 601 79.60 -159.54 -14.09
CA ILE A 601 78.93 -160.55 -14.92
C ILE A 601 79.72 -160.78 -16.22
N GLY A 602 80.33 -159.73 -16.78
CA GLY A 602 81.27 -159.85 -17.91
C GLY A 602 82.47 -160.75 -17.59
N VAL A 603 83.09 -160.59 -16.41
CA VAL A 603 84.17 -161.46 -15.93
C VAL A 603 83.67 -162.90 -15.72
N ILE A 604 82.46 -163.10 -15.20
CA ILE A 604 81.87 -164.45 -15.03
C ILE A 604 81.65 -165.13 -16.39
N ASP A 605 81.16 -164.40 -17.39
CA ASP A 605 81.01 -164.93 -18.77
C ASP A 605 82.38 -165.31 -19.36
N GLU A 606 83.42 -164.51 -19.12
CA GLU A 606 84.79 -164.83 -19.51
C GLU A 606 85.33 -166.08 -18.80
N ILE A 607 85.12 -166.22 -17.48
CA ILE A 607 85.49 -167.42 -16.71
C ILE A 607 84.75 -168.65 -17.26
N ALA A 608 83.46 -168.53 -17.58
CA ALA A 608 82.67 -169.60 -18.17
C ALA A 608 83.22 -170.00 -19.55
N PHE A 609 83.60 -169.03 -20.39
CA PHE A 609 84.24 -169.28 -21.69
C PHE A 609 85.59 -169.99 -21.54
N GLN A 610 86.46 -169.52 -20.64
CA GLN A 610 87.75 -170.16 -20.34
C GLN A 610 87.57 -171.59 -19.79
N THR A 611 86.58 -171.80 -18.92
CA THR A 611 86.23 -173.13 -18.37
C THR A 611 85.74 -174.07 -19.47
N ASN A 612 84.93 -173.57 -20.40
CA ASN A 612 84.48 -174.34 -21.57
C ASN A 612 85.64 -174.74 -22.49
N LEU A 613 86.64 -173.87 -22.69
CA LEU A 613 87.88 -174.19 -23.43
C LEU A 613 88.77 -175.21 -22.69
N LEU A 614 88.94 -175.06 -21.38
CA LEU A 614 89.68 -176.02 -20.55
C LEU A 614 89.02 -177.40 -20.56
N ALA A 615 87.70 -177.45 -20.45
CA ALA A 615 86.92 -178.68 -20.53
C ALA A 615 87.01 -179.34 -21.91
N LEU A 616 87.02 -178.55 -23.00
CA LEU A 616 87.28 -179.05 -24.34
C LEU A 616 88.68 -179.66 -24.46
N ASN A 617 89.70 -178.98 -23.97
CA ASN A 617 91.08 -179.49 -23.96
C ASN A 617 91.19 -180.78 -23.14
N ALA A 618 90.54 -180.84 -21.97
CA ALA A 618 90.49 -182.04 -21.13
C ALA A 618 89.76 -183.20 -21.80
N ALA A 619 88.65 -182.95 -22.51
CA ALA A 619 87.92 -183.96 -23.26
C ALA A 619 88.75 -184.53 -24.43
N VAL A 620 89.53 -183.67 -25.11
CA VAL A 620 90.47 -184.09 -26.16
C VAL A 620 91.58 -184.98 -25.59
N GLU A 621 92.19 -184.58 -24.47
CA GLU A 621 93.26 -185.37 -23.84
C GLU A 621 92.72 -186.70 -23.26
N ALA A 622 91.49 -186.70 -22.73
CA ALA A 622 90.80 -187.92 -22.31
C ALA A 622 90.51 -188.88 -23.48
N ALA A 623 90.13 -188.36 -24.65
CA ALA A 623 89.98 -189.16 -25.87
C ALA A 623 91.34 -189.72 -26.35
N ARG A 624 92.42 -188.96 -26.16
CA ARG A 624 93.80 -189.37 -26.51
C ARG A 624 94.33 -190.50 -25.63
N ALA A 625 93.91 -190.57 -24.37
CA ALA A 625 94.26 -191.62 -23.41
C ALA A 625 93.49 -192.95 -23.60
N GLY A 626 92.56 -193.05 -24.56
CA GLY A 626 91.81 -194.27 -24.88
C GLY A 626 90.90 -194.74 -23.75
N GLU A 627 90.81 -196.06 -23.51
CA GLU A 627 89.91 -196.64 -22.49
C GLU A 627 90.21 -196.17 -21.04
N GLN A 628 91.45 -195.76 -20.74
CA GLN A 628 91.82 -195.25 -19.40
C GLN A 628 91.31 -193.82 -19.14
N GLY A 629 91.01 -193.05 -20.20
CA GLY A 629 90.50 -191.67 -20.11
C GLY A 629 88.98 -191.56 -20.01
N ARG A 630 88.25 -192.67 -20.05
CA ARG A 630 86.79 -192.70 -20.20
C ARG A 630 86.03 -191.99 -19.06
N GLY A 631 86.50 -192.15 -17.82
CA GLY A 631 85.95 -191.42 -16.66
C GLY A 631 86.25 -189.92 -16.71
N PHE A 632 87.45 -189.54 -17.14
CA PHE A 632 87.83 -188.13 -17.33
C PHE A 632 87.04 -187.44 -18.45
N ALA A 633 86.73 -188.16 -19.54
CA ALA A 633 85.92 -187.62 -20.64
C ALA A 633 84.50 -187.25 -20.20
N VAL A 634 83.88 -188.05 -19.32
CA VAL A 634 82.55 -187.77 -18.77
C VAL A 634 82.59 -186.53 -17.88
N VAL A 635 83.58 -186.43 -16.99
CA VAL A 635 83.75 -185.24 -16.12
C VAL A 635 84.02 -184.00 -16.97
N ALA A 636 84.87 -184.08 -18.01
CA ALA A 636 85.12 -182.98 -18.93
C ALA A 636 83.85 -182.56 -19.69
N GLY A 637 83.01 -183.51 -20.12
CA GLY A 637 81.70 -183.22 -20.71
C GLY A 637 80.74 -182.50 -19.76
N GLU A 638 80.70 -182.91 -18.49
CA GLU A 638 79.85 -182.28 -17.47
C GLU A 638 80.34 -180.87 -17.12
N VAL A 639 81.67 -180.67 -16.95
CA VAL A 639 82.27 -179.35 -16.74
C VAL A 639 82.00 -178.43 -17.93
N ARG A 640 82.05 -178.95 -19.16
CA ARG A 640 81.71 -178.19 -20.36
C ARG A 640 80.25 -177.78 -20.38
N ASN A 641 79.33 -178.69 -20.04
CA ASN A 641 77.90 -178.39 -19.95
C ASN A 641 77.62 -177.31 -18.89
N LEU A 642 78.23 -177.43 -17.71
CA LEU A 642 78.14 -176.44 -16.63
C LEU A 642 78.67 -175.07 -17.07
N ALA A 643 79.79 -175.03 -17.79
CA ALA A 643 80.36 -173.80 -18.32
C ALA A 643 79.44 -173.15 -19.36
N GLN A 644 78.85 -173.92 -20.28
CA GLN A 644 77.86 -173.40 -21.25
C GLN A 644 76.60 -172.87 -20.56
N ARG A 645 76.10 -173.56 -19.53
CA ARG A 645 74.98 -173.09 -18.71
C ARG A 645 75.32 -171.81 -17.94
N SER A 646 76.54 -171.71 -17.41
CA SER A 646 77.02 -170.53 -16.69
C SER A 646 77.16 -169.32 -17.63
N ALA A 647 77.67 -169.51 -18.84
CA ALA A 647 77.75 -168.46 -19.87
C ALA A 647 76.35 -167.99 -20.31
N ALA A 648 75.41 -168.93 -20.52
CA ALA A 648 74.03 -168.59 -20.87
C ALA A 648 73.35 -167.76 -19.77
N ALA A 649 73.49 -168.18 -18.50
CA ALA A 649 72.96 -167.45 -17.34
C ALA A 649 73.63 -166.07 -17.18
N ALA A 650 74.96 -165.98 -17.36
CA ALA A 650 75.68 -164.71 -17.31
C ALA A 650 75.19 -163.75 -18.40
N LYS A 651 74.95 -164.23 -19.63
CA LYS A 651 74.41 -163.42 -20.73
C LYS A 651 72.99 -162.92 -20.44
N GLU A 652 72.14 -163.76 -19.85
CA GLU A 652 70.78 -163.38 -19.45
C GLU A 652 70.79 -162.31 -18.34
N ILE A 653 71.60 -162.51 -17.29
CA ILE A 653 71.78 -161.51 -16.21
C ILE A 653 72.34 -160.21 -16.79
N LYS A 654 73.32 -160.28 -17.70
CA LYS A 654 73.86 -159.07 -18.37
C LYS A 654 72.79 -158.30 -19.13
N GLY A 655 71.87 -159.00 -19.80
CA GLY A 655 70.70 -158.38 -20.43
C GLY A 655 69.81 -157.66 -19.43
N LEU A 656 69.43 -158.31 -18.33
CA LEU A 656 68.59 -157.72 -17.27
C LEU A 656 69.25 -156.53 -16.57
N ILE A 657 70.57 -156.59 -16.35
CA ILE A 657 71.32 -155.49 -15.75
C ILE A 657 71.42 -154.31 -16.71
N ASN A 658 71.64 -154.55 -18.01
CA ASN A 658 71.63 -153.47 -19.00
C ASN A 658 70.25 -152.79 -19.09
N ASP A 659 69.16 -153.56 -19.10
CA ASP A 659 67.79 -153.00 -19.05
C ASP A 659 67.57 -152.20 -17.76
N SER A 660 68.07 -152.70 -16.62
CA SER A 660 68.01 -151.97 -15.33
C SER A 660 68.81 -150.66 -15.37
N VAL A 661 69.99 -150.65 -15.98
CA VAL A 661 70.81 -149.43 -16.18
C VAL A 661 70.03 -148.41 -17.02
N GLU A 662 69.41 -148.83 -18.13
CA GLU A 662 68.62 -147.95 -18.99
C GLU A 662 67.41 -147.36 -18.24
N LYS A 663 66.69 -148.17 -17.45
CA LYS A 663 65.57 -147.70 -16.62
C LYS A 663 65.99 -146.74 -15.52
N VAL A 664 67.14 -146.98 -14.89
CA VAL A 664 67.69 -146.08 -13.85
C VAL A 664 68.19 -144.78 -14.48
N ASP A 665 68.80 -144.82 -15.66
CA ASP A 665 69.21 -143.62 -16.39
C ASP A 665 68.00 -142.74 -16.77
N GLU A 666 66.93 -143.33 -17.31
CA GLU A 666 65.69 -142.59 -17.59
C GLU A 666 65.01 -142.08 -16.31
N GLY A 667 65.00 -142.88 -15.25
CA GLY A 667 64.52 -142.46 -13.94
C GLY A 667 65.32 -141.28 -13.37
N SER A 668 66.65 -141.30 -13.50
CA SER A 668 67.52 -140.20 -13.10
C SER A 668 67.18 -138.92 -13.85
N ARG A 669 66.97 -139.02 -15.18
CA ARG A 669 66.62 -137.87 -16.02
C ARG A 669 65.30 -137.22 -15.59
N LEU A 670 64.26 -138.02 -15.33
CA LEU A 670 62.96 -137.51 -14.87
C LEU A 670 63.02 -136.88 -13.48
N VAL A 671 63.85 -137.42 -12.58
CA VAL A 671 64.06 -136.87 -11.24
C VAL A 671 64.87 -135.55 -11.31
N ASP A 672 65.89 -135.47 -12.18
CA ASP A 672 66.62 -134.22 -12.45
C ASP A 672 65.68 -133.13 -12.99
N GLU A 673 64.85 -133.45 -13.98
CA GLU A 673 63.83 -132.55 -14.56
C GLU A 673 62.80 -132.11 -13.51
N SER A 674 62.41 -133.02 -12.61
CA SER A 674 61.55 -132.69 -11.45
C SER A 674 62.24 -131.72 -10.46
N GLY A 675 63.56 -131.80 -10.33
CA GLY A 675 64.35 -130.88 -9.50
C GLY A 675 64.43 -129.49 -10.09
N GLU A 676 64.61 -129.38 -11.40
CA GLU A 676 64.62 -128.11 -12.13
C GLU A 676 63.26 -127.40 -12.06
N THR A 677 62.16 -128.13 -12.29
CA THR A 677 60.80 -127.57 -12.18
C THR A 677 60.47 -127.09 -10.75
N LEU A 678 60.92 -127.80 -9.70
CA LEU A 678 60.77 -127.32 -8.33
C LEU A 678 61.55 -126.02 -8.07
N LYS A 679 62.71 -125.86 -8.69
CA LYS A 679 63.49 -124.61 -8.61
C LYS A 679 62.77 -123.45 -9.30
N GLU A 680 62.20 -123.69 -10.49
CA GLU A 680 61.36 -122.69 -11.18
C GLU A 680 60.14 -122.27 -10.34
N ILE A 681 59.51 -123.22 -9.63
CA ILE A 681 58.41 -122.92 -8.69
C ILE A 681 58.89 -122.00 -7.56
N VAL A 682 60.03 -122.28 -6.94
CA VAL A 682 60.59 -121.42 -5.89
C VAL A 682 60.85 -120.01 -6.42
N ASP A 683 61.44 -119.87 -7.61
CA ASP A 683 61.69 -118.57 -8.24
C ASP A 683 60.39 -117.82 -8.58
N ALA A 684 59.34 -118.54 -9.03
CA ALA A 684 58.03 -117.96 -9.30
C ALA A 684 57.33 -117.48 -8.02
N VAL A 685 57.37 -118.27 -6.95
CA VAL A 685 56.80 -117.91 -5.64
C VAL A 685 57.54 -116.70 -5.03
N ALA A 686 58.86 -116.60 -5.23
CA ALA A 686 59.63 -115.42 -4.82
C ALA A 686 59.14 -114.13 -5.51
N LYS A 687 58.85 -114.18 -6.81
CA LYS A 687 58.25 -113.04 -7.53
C LYS A 687 56.85 -112.71 -7.04
N VAL A 688 56.03 -113.71 -6.74
CA VAL A 688 54.69 -113.50 -6.15
C VAL A 688 54.79 -112.80 -4.79
N THR A 689 55.74 -113.23 -3.95
CA THR A 689 56.03 -112.62 -2.64
C THR A 689 56.42 -111.14 -2.78
N GLU A 690 57.25 -110.80 -3.77
CA GLU A 690 57.60 -109.40 -4.07
C GLU A 690 56.39 -108.55 -4.47
N LEU A 691 55.53 -109.06 -5.37
CA LEU A 691 54.30 -108.36 -5.78
C LEU A 691 53.33 -108.15 -4.62
N ILE A 692 53.18 -109.15 -3.75
CA ILE A 692 52.33 -109.06 -2.56
C ILE A 692 52.87 -108.00 -1.60
N ALA A 693 54.19 -107.94 -1.40
CA ALA A 693 54.81 -106.90 -0.58
C ALA A 693 54.56 -105.48 -1.15
N GLN A 694 54.58 -105.32 -2.48
CA GLN A 694 54.20 -104.06 -3.14
C GLN A 694 52.73 -103.71 -2.93
N ILE A 695 51.81 -104.69 -3.00
CA ILE A 695 50.37 -104.48 -2.72
C ILE A 695 50.18 -104.01 -1.28
N ALA A 696 50.85 -104.65 -0.30
CA ALA A 696 50.75 -104.26 1.10
C ALA A 696 51.26 -102.83 1.33
N ALA A 697 52.41 -102.48 0.74
CA ALA A 697 52.96 -101.12 0.82
C ALA A 697 52.03 -100.08 0.18
N SER A 698 51.51 -100.36 -1.02
CA SER A 698 50.58 -99.48 -1.72
C SER A 698 49.25 -99.32 -0.99
N SER A 699 48.75 -100.39 -0.33
CA SER A 699 47.52 -100.34 0.47
C SER A 699 47.68 -99.46 1.71
N ILE A 700 48.84 -99.48 2.37
CA ILE A 700 49.15 -98.59 3.50
C ILE A 700 49.20 -97.12 3.05
N GLU A 701 49.82 -96.86 1.88
CA GLU A 701 49.85 -95.52 1.28
C GLU A 701 48.45 -95.04 0.91
N GLN A 702 47.62 -95.89 0.30
CA GLN A 702 46.21 -95.60 0.02
C GLN A 702 45.43 -95.30 1.30
N SER A 703 45.63 -96.06 2.38
CA SER A 703 44.98 -95.79 3.67
C SER A 703 45.35 -94.39 4.19
N THR A 704 46.60 -93.99 4.05
CA THR A 704 47.07 -92.66 4.46
C THR A 704 46.44 -91.56 3.60
N GLY A 705 46.36 -91.77 2.27
CA GLY A 705 45.69 -90.83 1.36
C GLY A 705 44.18 -90.73 1.61
N ILE A 706 43.53 -91.84 1.97
CA ILE A 706 42.13 -91.87 2.37
C ILE A 706 41.90 -91.07 3.66
N ASP A 707 42.78 -91.18 4.66
CA ASP A 707 42.70 -90.36 5.88
C ASP A 707 42.77 -88.84 5.59
N GLU A 708 43.59 -88.43 4.63
CA GLU A 708 43.65 -87.03 4.17
C GLU A 708 42.36 -86.60 3.49
N ILE A 709 41.79 -87.44 2.62
CA ILE A 709 40.49 -87.19 1.99
C ILE A 709 39.39 -87.08 3.07
N ASN A 710 39.43 -87.95 4.08
CA ASN A 710 38.44 -87.96 5.16
C ASN A 710 38.45 -86.64 5.95
N ARG A 711 39.65 -86.08 6.22
CA ARG A 711 39.80 -84.74 6.81
C ARG A 711 39.24 -83.64 5.91
N ALA A 712 39.43 -83.75 4.60
CA ALA A 712 38.88 -82.78 3.65
C ALA A 712 37.33 -82.84 3.62
N VAL A 713 36.75 -84.04 3.65
CA VAL A 713 35.30 -84.25 3.74
C VAL A 713 34.74 -83.67 5.04
N ALA A 714 35.40 -83.88 6.18
CA ALA A 714 35.00 -83.27 7.45
C ALA A 714 35.02 -81.73 7.41
N THR A 715 36.01 -81.13 6.73
CA THR A 715 36.08 -79.68 6.53
C THR A 715 34.96 -79.19 5.62
N MET A 716 34.61 -79.96 4.58
CA MET A 716 33.46 -79.65 3.71
C MET A 716 32.13 -79.74 4.45
N ASP A 717 31.97 -80.68 5.38
CA ASP A 717 30.78 -80.78 6.23
C ASP A 717 30.65 -79.54 7.14
N GLU A 718 31.74 -79.11 7.80
CA GLU A 718 31.73 -77.88 8.61
C GLU A 718 31.34 -76.64 7.78
N MET A 719 31.89 -76.49 6.57
CA MET A 719 31.48 -75.42 5.66
C MET A 719 30.02 -75.54 5.21
N THR A 720 29.51 -76.75 5.02
CA THR A 720 28.11 -76.99 4.64
C THR A 720 27.16 -76.59 5.77
N GLN A 721 27.50 -76.90 7.02
CA GLN A 721 26.75 -76.44 8.20
C GLN A 721 26.82 -74.91 8.37
N GLN A 722 27.98 -74.29 8.14
CA GLN A 722 28.10 -72.83 8.13
C GLN A 722 27.24 -72.19 7.04
N ASN A 723 27.22 -72.77 5.84
CA ASN A 723 26.36 -72.31 4.76
C ASN A 723 24.87 -72.44 5.13
N ALA A 724 24.46 -73.52 5.81
CA ALA A 724 23.09 -73.66 6.30
C ALA A 724 22.72 -72.54 7.29
N SER A 725 23.61 -72.24 8.25
CA SER A 725 23.41 -71.11 9.17
C SER A 725 23.37 -69.77 8.46
N LEU A 726 24.22 -69.57 7.44
CA LEU A 726 24.26 -68.34 6.65
C LEU A 726 22.99 -68.17 5.81
N VAL A 727 22.45 -69.26 5.29
CA VAL A 727 21.15 -69.30 4.60
C VAL A 727 20.05 -68.85 5.56
N GLU A 728 19.98 -69.38 6.78
CA GLU A 728 18.97 -68.94 7.76
C GLU A 728 19.10 -67.44 8.09
N GLU A 729 20.33 -66.97 8.36
CA GLU A 729 20.61 -65.56 8.69
C GLU A 729 20.25 -64.62 7.52
N THR A 730 20.63 -65.00 6.29
CA THR A 730 20.35 -64.23 5.08
C THR A 730 18.86 -64.20 4.76
N SER A 731 18.14 -65.30 5.01
CA SER A 731 16.68 -65.35 4.85
C SER A 731 16.00 -64.38 5.81
N ALA A 732 16.37 -64.42 7.10
CA ALA A 732 15.85 -63.51 8.11
C ALA A 732 16.15 -62.04 7.79
N ALA A 733 17.38 -61.73 7.37
CA ALA A 733 17.79 -60.39 6.97
C ALA A 733 16.99 -59.89 5.75
N SER A 734 16.81 -60.74 4.74
CA SER A 734 16.06 -60.41 3.53
C SER A 734 14.58 -60.16 3.83
N GLN A 735 13.98 -60.98 4.70
CA GLN A 735 12.61 -60.77 5.15
C GLN A 735 12.47 -59.45 5.94
N SER A 736 13.43 -59.14 6.83
CA SER A 736 13.45 -57.87 7.56
C SER A 736 13.58 -56.67 6.62
N LEU A 737 14.45 -56.73 5.60
CA LEU A 737 14.60 -55.66 4.60
C LEU A 737 13.34 -55.48 3.75
N LYS A 738 12.67 -56.58 3.39
CA LYS A 738 11.39 -56.56 2.68
C LYS A 738 10.30 -55.88 3.50
N ASP A 739 10.23 -56.16 4.79
CA ASP A 739 9.24 -55.56 5.68
C ASP A 739 9.57 -54.09 5.99
N GLU A 740 10.85 -53.72 6.16
CA GLU A 740 11.28 -52.32 6.29
C GLU A 740 10.93 -51.51 5.03
N GLY A 741 11.17 -52.07 3.85
CA GLY A 741 10.77 -51.47 2.57
C GLY A 741 9.27 -51.23 2.48
N LYS A 742 8.44 -52.16 2.96
CA LYS A 742 6.97 -51.97 3.05
C LYS A 742 6.58 -50.90 4.07
N VAL A 743 7.24 -50.85 5.22
CA VAL A 743 6.99 -49.82 6.24
C VAL A 743 7.28 -48.43 5.67
N LEU A 744 8.41 -48.26 4.98
CA LEU A 744 8.75 -47.01 4.30
C LEU A 744 7.74 -46.64 3.22
N LEU A 745 7.31 -47.60 2.41
CA LEU A 745 6.24 -47.37 1.42
C LEU A 745 4.94 -46.91 2.09
N ASN A 746 4.52 -47.56 3.18
CA ASN A 746 3.33 -47.17 3.92
C ASN A 746 3.45 -45.77 4.55
N LEU A 747 4.64 -45.40 5.04
CA LEU A 747 4.90 -44.04 5.52
C LEU A 747 4.82 -43.01 4.40
N MET A 748 5.33 -43.33 3.22
CA MET A 748 5.23 -42.43 2.05
C MET A 748 3.81 -42.33 1.50
N ASN A 749 2.95 -43.34 1.71
CA ASN A 749 1.54 -43.28 1.31
C ASN A 749 0.72 -42.21 2.06
N PHE A 750 1.21 -41.70 3.21
CA PHE A 750 0.63 -40.51 3.84
C PHE A 750 0.71 -39.29 2.91
N PHE A 751 1.80 -39.18 2.13
CA PHE A 751 2.01 -38.08 1.22
C PHE A 751 1.32 -38.35 -0.12
N THR A 752 0.29 -37.57 -0.46
CA THR A 752 -0.36 -37.64 -1.76
C THR A 752 0.43 -36.81 -2.76
N THR A 753 0.99 -37.48 -3.76
CA THR A 753 1.62 -36.88 -4.94
C THR A 753 0.74 -37.15 -6.17
N ASP A 754 0.96 -36.45 -7.29
CA ASP A 754 0.21 -36.67 -8.54
C ASP A 754 0.25 -38.14 -9.01
N SER A 755 1.28 -38.89 -8.60
CA SER A 755 1.44 -40.32 -8.85
C SER A 755 0.59 -41.23 -7.93
N ASN A 756 0.04 -40.71 -6.84
CA ASN A 756 -0.72 -41.46 -5.84
C ASN A 756 -2.24 -41.39 -6.01
N VAL A 757 -2.77 -40.59 -6.95
CA VAL A 757 -4.22 -40.58 -7.24
C VAL A 757 -4.67 -41.82 -8.04
N GLU A 758 -3.73 -42.65 -8.54
CA GLU A 758 -4.04 -43.92 -9.24
C GLU A 758 -3.62 -45.18 -8.49
N THR A 759 -3.09 -45.12 -7.26
CA THR A 759 -2.76 -46.34 -6.53
C THR A 759 -3.55 -46.45 -5.22
N LEU A 760 -4.41 -47.47 -5.18
CA LEU A 760 -5.02 -48.09 -3.99
C LEU A 760 -6.42 -47.62 -3.52
N GLU A 761 -7.30 -47.13 -4.41
CA GLU A 761 -8.74 -47.39 -4.20
C GLU A 761 -9.12 -48.78 -4.72
N SER A 762 -9.04 -49.74 -3.80
CA SER A 762 -9.85 -50.96 -3.70
C SER A 762 -10.67 -51.40 -4.93
N LYS A 763 -10.01 -51.98 -5.93
CA LYS A 763 -10.69 -52.92 -6.84
C LYS A 763 -11.01 -54.18 -6.03
N LYS A 764 -12.25 -54.27 -5.52
CA LYS A 764 -12.81 -55.48 -4.86
C LYS A 764 -12.44 -56.75 -5.68
N PRO A 765 -12.07 -57.88 -5.03
CA PRO A 765 -11.89 -59.12 -5.75
C PRO A 765 -13.25 -59.57 -6.27
N ALA A 766 -13.41 -59.58 -7.60
CA ALA A 766 -14.51 -60.26 -8.23
C ALA A 766 -14.30 -61.76 -8.06
N VAL A 767 -15.08 -62.36 -7.16
CA VAL A 767 -15.31 -63.81 -7.15
C VAL A 767 -15.99 -64.16 -8.47
N ASN A 768 -15.30 -64.88 -9.36
CA ASN A 768 -15.85 -66.06 -10.05
C ASN A 768 -14.88 -66.76 -11.02
N THR A 769 -14.66 -68.04 -10.72
CA THR A 769 -14.31 -69.20 -11.57
C THR A 769 -12.89 -69.30 -12.18
N PRO A 770 -12.24 -70.48 -12.07
CA PRO A 770 -10.89 -70.72 -12.58
C PRO A 770 -10.90 -71.01 -14.09
N PRO A 771 -9.95 -70.49 -14.88
CA PRO A 771 -9.65 -71.05 -16.19
C PRO A 771 -8.67 -72.22 -16.03
N SER A 772 -8.96 -73.28 -16.76
CA SER A 772 -8.16 -74.49 -16.95
C SER A 772 -6.68 -74.20 -17.21
N SER A 773 -5.82 -74.84 -16.42
CA SER A 773 -4.38 -74.97 -16.70
C SER A 773 -4.16 -75.80 -17.97
N GLN A 774 -3.86 -75.14 -19.09
CA GLN A 774 -3.10 -75.78 -20.16
C GLN A 774 -1.62 -75.64 -19.84
N SER A 775 -1.08 -76.71 -19.28
CA SER A 775 0.36 -76.94 -19.15
C SER A 775 0.96 -77.19 -20.54
N ASN A 776 1.59 -76.17 -21.12
CA ASN A 776 2.61 -76.36 -22.15
C ASN A 776 3.95 -76.52 -21.44
N VAL A 777 4.31 -77.75 -21.10
CA VAL A 777 5.71 -78.14 -20.91
C VAL A 777 5.99 -79.24 -21.92
N SER A 778 6.84 -78.89 -22.87
CA SER A 778 7.33 -79.75 -23.93
C SER A 778 8.06 -80.95 -23.33
N GLU A 779 7.82 -82.09 -23.96
CA GLU A 779 8.45 -83.38 -23.72
C GLU A 779 9.97 -83.29 -23.62
N LEU A 780 10.53 -83.77 -22.50
CA LEU A 780 11.85 -84.37 -22.46
C LEU A 780 11.68 -85.82 -22.01
N ARG A 781 11.92 -86.71 -22.98
CA ARG A 781 11.92 -88.16 -22.82
C ARG A 781 12.94 -88.58 -21.76
N SER A 782 12.51 -89.41 -20.81
CA SER A 782 13.40 -90.36 -20.13
C SER A 782 12.72 -91.73 -20.07
N ASN A 783 13.53 -92.75 -20.36
CA ASN A 783 13.14 -94.13 -20.66
C ASN A 783 12.36 -94.83 -19.54
N LYS A 784 11.43 -95.69 -19.99
CA LYS A 784 10.92 -96.85 -19.25
C LYS A 784 12.08 -97.68 -18.69
N ALA A 785 12.06 -97.92 -17.39
CA ALA A 785 12.57 -99.14 -16.78
C ALA A 785 11.45 -99.77 -15.94
N VAL A 786 11.43 -101.09 -15.97
CA VAL A 786 10.34 -101.98 -15.59
C VAL A 786 10.20 -102.06 -14.07
N ASN A 787 8.96 -101.89 -13.60
CA ASN A 787 8.59 -102.18 -12.22
C ASN A 787 8.26 -103.67 -12.11
N SER A 788 9.11 -104.45 -11.43
CA SER A 788 8.77 -105.80 -10.97
C SER A 788 8.73 -105.79 -9.46
N ASN A 789 7.53 -106.03 -8.93
CA ASN A 789 7.26 -106.34 -7.53
C ASN A 789 8.21 -107.41 -6.99
N PHE A 790 8.87 -107.12 -5.88
CA PHE A 790 9.36 -108.14 -4.97
C PHE A 790 9.24 -107.60 -3.53
N SER A 791 8.26 -108.13 -2.79
CA SER A 791 8.20 -107.99 -1.34
C SER A 791 8.97 -109.15 -0.72
N MET A 792 9.91 -108.88 0.18
CA MET A 792 10.43 -109.89 1.09
C MET A 792 9.99 -109.58 2.50
N ASN A 793 9.28 -110.54 3.07
CA ASN A 793 9.06 -110.69 4.50
C ASN A 793 10.41 -110.83 5.20
N GLU A 794 10.49 -110.19 6.36
CA GLU A 794 11.39 -110.56 7.44
C GLU A 794 11.14 -112.03 7.81
N ASP A 795 12.21 -112.82 7.76
CA ASP A 795 12.43 -113.86 8.75
C ASP A 795 13.93 -113.92 9.02
N SER A 796 14.22 -113.90 10.32
CA SER A 796 15.48 -114.07 11.01
C SER A 796 16.17 -115.39 10.64
N ASP A 797 17.49 -115.35 10.46
CA ASP A 797 18.46 -116.07 11.32
C ASP A 797 19.80 -116.29 10.60
N GLU A 798 20.86 -115.90 11.33
CA GLU A 798 22.17 -116.54 11.40
C GLU A 798 23.17 -116.48 10.23
N TRP A 799 24.44 -116.52 10.65
CA TRP A 799 25.73 -116.66 9.94
C TRP A 799 26.42 -115.33 9.58
N GLU A 800 27.33 -114.84 10.43
CA GLU A 800 28.75 -115.20 10.59
C GLU A 800 29.62 -114.87 9.38
N GLU A 801 30.69 -114.11 9.66
CA GLU A 801 31.80 -113.65 8.80
C GLU A 801 31.49 -112.62 7.71
N PHE A 802 31.69 -111.34 8.05
CA PHE A 802 32.72 -110.53 7.38
C PHE A 802 33.27 -109.43 8.28
#